data_AF-A0A8S1ZU69-F1
#
_entry.id   AF-A0A8S1ZU69-F1
#
_cell.length_a   1.000
_cell.length_b   1.000
_cell.length_c   1.000
_cell.angle_alpha   90.00
_cell.angle_beta   90.00
_cell.angle_gamma   90.00
#
_symmetry.space_group_name_H-M   'P 1'
#
loop_
_entity.id
_entity.type
_entity.pdbx_description
1 polymer ?
#
loop_
_entity_poly.entity_id
_entity_poly.type
_entity_poly.pdbx_seq_one_letter_code
_entity_poly.pdbx_strand_id
1 'polypeptide(L)'
;MKPQMFFRSVIQFYSKPSWMQRSYSSGNAEFNISGEVISILAKKKPIEPALEPLVPFLSKNIITSVIKEEVNRQLGFRFFIWASRRERLRSGESFGLVIDMLSEDNGCDLYWQTLEELKSGGISVDSYCFCVLISAYAKMGMAEKAVESFGRMKEFDCRPDVFTYNVILRVMMREDVFFMLAFAVYNEMLKCNCSPNLYTFGILMDGLYKKGRTSDAQKMFDDMTGRGISPNRVTYTILISGLCQRGSAEDARKLFYEMKASGNYPDSVAHNALLDGFCKLGRMVEAFELLRLFEKDGFVLGLRGHSSLIDGLFRARRYTQAFELYANMLKKNIKPDIILYTILIQGLSKAGKIEDAVKLLRSMPSKGITPDTYCYNAVIKALCGRGLLEEGRSLQLEMSETESFPDACTHTILICSMCRNGLVRKAEEIFLEIEKSGCSPSVATFNALIDGLCKSGELKEARLLLHKMEVGRPASLFLRLAHSGNRSFDTMVQSGSILKAYKDLAHFADTGNSPDIVSYNVLINGFCREGDIDGALKLLNVLQLKGLSPDSVTYNTLINGLHRVGREEEAFKLFYAKDDFRHSPAVYRSLMTWSCRRRKLLVAFNLWMKYLKKISCLDDETANEIEQCFKEGETERALRRLIELDTRKDELTLGPYTIWLIGLCQSGRFHEALMVFSVLREKKILVTPPSCVKLIHGLCKREQLDAAIDVFLYTLDNNFKLMPRVCNYLLSSLLQSREKMEIVSQLTNRMERAGYDVDSMLRFNLLKHHRYRKQDLWKPEALEEMEEGKNMSSESMAFSSLLRSAAASTVAAPRPDFFSSPASDHSKVSSSLGFSRNLKPSRFSSGISSSIQKGNARSVQPIKATATEVPSAVRRSSSSGKTKVGINGFGRIGRLVLRIATSRDDIDVVAVNDPFIDAKYMAYMLKYDSTHGNFKGSINVIDDSTLEINGKKVNVVSKRDPAEIPWADLGADYVVESSGVFTTLSKAASHLKGGAKKVIISAPSADAPMFVVGVNEKTYQPNMDIVSNASCTTNCLAPLAKVVHEEFGILEGLMTTVHATTATQKTVDGPSMKDWRGGRGASQNIIPSSTGAAKAVGKVLPELNGKLTGMAFRVPTSNVSVVDLTCRLEKGASYEDVKAAIKYASEGPLKGILGYTDEDVVSNDFVGDSRSSIFDANAGIGLSKSFVKLVSWYDNEWGYSNRVLDLIEHMALVAASH
;
A
#
# COMPACT_ATOMS: atom_id res chain seq x y z
N MET A 1 -36.47 -32.81 -40.56
CA MET A 1 -37.64 -33.67 -40.26
C MET A 1 -38.06 -33.41 -38.82
N LYS A 2 -39.38 -33.38 -38.56
CA LYS A 2 -40.06 -33.06 -37.29
C LYS A 2 -39.49 -33.81 -36.07
N PRO A 3 -39.81 -33.31 -34.85
CA PRO A 3 -40.78 -34.04 -34.06
C PRO A 3 -41.94 -33.16 -33.59
N GLN A 4 -43.11 -33.45 -34.17
CA GLN A 4 -44.42 -33.20 -33.58
C GLN A 4 -44.74 -34.35 -32.63
N MET A 5 -45.66 -34.07 -31.70
CA MET A 5 -46.32 -34.96 -30.75
C MET A 5 -45.62 -35.08 -29.39
N PHE A 6 -45.89 -34.10 -28.51
CA PHE A 6 -46.29 -34.34 -27.11
C PHE A 6 -46.69 -33.03 -26.42
N PHE A 7 -47.60 -32.22 -26.99
CA PHE A 7 -48.32 -31.16 -26.24
C PHE A 7 -49.68 -30.85 -26.90
N ARG A 8 -50.45 -31.90 -27.20
CA ARG A 8 -51.87 -31.81 -27.62
C ARG A 8 -52.73 -32.46 -26.53
N SER A 9 -52.83 -31.82 -25.36
CA SER A 9 -53.78 -32.28 -24.31
C SER A 9 -54.07 -31.27 -23.18
N VAL A 10 -53.80 -29.96 -23.33
CA VAL A 10 -54.14 -28.96 -22.29
C VAL A 10 -54.85 -27.71 -22.86
N ILE A 11 -55.71 -27.88 -23.88
CA ILE A 11 -56.61 -26.81 -24.38
C ILE A 11 -58.08 -27.19 -24.10
N GLN A 12 -58.39 -27.63 -22.88
CA GLN A 12 -59.77 -27.99 -22.51
C GLN A 12 -60.28 -27.44 -21.17
N PHE A 13 -59.58 -26.49 -20.54
CA PHE A 13 -60.02 -25.95 -19.23
C PHE A 13 -59.94 -24.42 -19.06
N TYR A 14 -60.00 -23.62 -20.13
CA TYR A 14 -60.31 -22.19 -20.01
C TYR A 14 -61.47 -21.80 -20.92
N SER A 15 -62.59 -21.46 -20.30
CA SER A 15 -63.73 -20.80 -20.92
C SER A 15 -63.30 -19.49 -21.59
N LYS A 16 -63.88 -19.19 -22.76
CA LYS A 16 -63.68 -17.92 -23.47
C LYS A 16 -63.95 -16.73 -22.52
N PRO A 17 -63.17 -15.63 -22.59
CA PRO A 17 -63.46 -14.41 -21.84
C PRO A 17 -64.87 -13.88 -22.12
N SER A 18 -65.55 -13.39 -21.09
CA SER A 18 -66.96 -12.95 -21.12
C SER A 18 -67.29 -11.86 -22.14
N TRP A 19 -66.30 -11.10 -22.62
CA TRP A 19 -66.48 -10.05 -23.62
C TRP A 19 -66.66 -10.58 -25.05
N MET A 20 -66.33 -11.85 -25.32
CA MET A 20 -66.49 -12.45 -26.65
C MET A 20 -67.90 -13.04 -26.88
N GLN A 21 -68.79 -12.98 -25.87
CA GLN A 21 -70.18 -13.50 -25.93
C GLN A 21 -71.27 -12.42 -26.03
N ARG A 22 -70.93 -11.13 -26.06
CA ARG A 22 -71.93 -10.05 -26.21
C ARG A 22 -71.87 -9.46 -27.62
N SER A 23 -72.89 -9.79 -28.40
CA SER A 23 -73.21 -9.17 -29.68
C SER A 23 -73.38 -7.65 -29.54
N TYR A 24 -72.87 -6.93 -30.53
CA TYR A 24 -72.90 -5.47 -30.68
C TYR A 24 -74.27 -4.83 -30.42
N SER A 25 -74.30 -3.79 -29.59
CA SER A 25 -75.25 -2.68 -29.71
C SER A 25 -74.68 -1.41 -29.05
N SER A 26 -74.31 -0.46 -29.91
CA SER A 26 -74.31 1.02 -29.74
C SER A 26 -73.93 1.66 -28.39
N GLY A 27 -72.88 2.50 -28.44
CA GLY A 27 -72.79 3.76 -27.67
C GLY A 27 -72.03 3.70 -26.34
N ASN A 28 -70.92 4.46 -26.26
CA ASN A 28 -70.24 4.89 -25.04
C ASN A 28 -69.81 3.83 -24.01
N ALA A 29 -68.84 3.00 -24.40
CA ALA A 29 -67.95 2.37 -23.44
C ALA A 29 -66.51 2.51 -23.95
N GLU A 30 -65.79 3.55 -23.51
CA GLU A 30 -64.33 3.52 -23.56
C GLU A 30 -63.89 2.30 -22.76
N PHE A 31 -63.35 1.30 -23.46
CA PHE A 31 -62.83 0.10 -22.87
C PHE A 31 -61.73 0.49 -21.86
N ASN A 32 -62.01 0.35 -20.56
CA ASN A 32 -61.04 0.58 -19.49
C ASN A 32 -60.06 -0.61 -19.42
N ILE A 33 -59.16 -0.68 -20.41
CA ILE A 33 -58.16 -1.73 -20.55
C ILE A 33 -57.21 -1.74 -19.34
N SER A 34 -56.89 -0.58 -18.73
CA SER A 34 -56.08 -0.52 -17.50
C SER A 34 -56.78 -1.18 -16.31
N GLY A 35 -58.08 -0.93 -16.13
CA GLY A 35 -58.90 -1.58 -15.09
C GLY A 35 -59.04 -3.09 -15.27
N GLU A 36 -59.12 -3.58 -16.52
CA GLU A 36 -59.15 -5.02 -16.82
C GLU A 36 -57.80 -5.70 -16.55
N VAL A 37 -56.68 -5.03 -16.86
CA VAL A 37 -55.32 -5.49 -16.52
C VAL A 37 -55.14 -5.58 -14.99
N ILE A 38 -55.51 -4.54 -14.25
CA ILE A 38 -55.47 -4.52 -12.77
C ILE A 38 -56.32 -5.66 -12.19
N SER A 39 -57.50 -5.92 -12.76
CA SER A 39 -58.37 -7.04 -12.35
C SER A 39 -57.73 -8.42 -12.57
N ILE A 40 -57.03 -8.59 -13.70
CA ILE A 40 -56.31 -9.84 -14.02
C ILE A 40 -55.14 -10.05 -13.07
N LEU A 41 -54.36 -8.99 -12.79
CA LEU A 41 -53.24 -9.01 -11.84
C LEU A 41 -53.70 -9.40 -10.43
N ALA A 42 -54.88 -8.96 -10.00
CA ALA A 42 -55.42 -9.25 -8.68
C ALA A 42 -56.10 -10.64 -8.54
N LYS A 43 -56.74 -11.18 -9.59
CA LYS A 43 -57.68 -12.31 -9.46
C LYS A 43 -57.28 -13.64 -10.12
N LYS A 44 -56.35 -13.67 -11.09
CA LYS A 44 -56.03 -14.90 -11.85
C LYS A 44 -54.60 -15.40 -11.58
N LYS A 45 -54.45 -16.72 -11.41
CA LYS A 45 -53.16 -17.44 -11.43
C LYS A 45 -53.26 -18.65 -12.38
N PRO A 46 -52.33 -18.85 -13.34
CA PRO A 46 -51.15 -18.03 -13.65
C PRO A 46 -51.51 -16.73 -14.39
N ILE A 47 -50.77 -15.65 -14.10
CA ILE A 47 -51.07 -14.28 -14.56
C ILE A 47 -50.70 -14.10 -16.04
N GLU A 48 -49.57 -14.65 -16.46
CA GLU A 48 -48.96 -14.40 -17.76
C GLU A 48 -49.79 -14.92 -18.94
N PRO A 49 -50.36 -16.15 -18.91
CA PRO A 49 -51.25 -16.63 -19.97
C PRO A 49 -52.57 -15.86 -20.05
N ALA A 50 -53.00 -15.24 -18.94
CA ALA A 50 -54.21 -14.43 -18.90
C ALA A 50 -54.03 -13.03 -19.51
N LEU A 51 -52.79 -12.54 -19.60
CA LEU A 51 -52.44 -11.23 -20.20
C LEU A 51 -52.19 -11.31 -21.72
N GLU A 52 -51.86 -12.50 -22.26
CA GLU A 52 -51.58 -12.68 -23.70
C GLU A 52 -52.71 -12.22 -24.65
N PRO A 53 -54.00 -12.45 -24.36
CA PRO A 53 -55.09 -11.99 -25.23
C PRO A 53 -55.21 -10.45 -25.32
N LEU A 54 -54.65 -9.70 -24.37
CA LEU A 54 -54.74 -8.24 -24.30
C LEU A 54 -53.60 -7.52 -25.04
N VAL A 55 -52.56 -8.24 -25.47
CA VAL A 55 -51.35 -7.69 -26.12
C VAL A 55 -51.64 -6.72 -27.29
N PRO A 56 -52.61 -6.98 -28.20
CA PRO A 56 -52.90 -6.07 -29.32
C PRO A 56 -53.43 -4.69 -28.89
N PHE A 57 -53.98 -4.58 -27.68
CA PHE A 57 -54.67 -3.40 -27.17
C PHE A 57 -53.82 -2.58 -26.19
N LEU A 58 -52.61 -3.04 -25.84
CA LEU A 58 -51.70 -2.34 -24.93
C LEU A 58 -50.88 -1.24 -25.66
N SER A 59 -50.76 -0.09 -25.01
CA SER A 59 -49.93 1.05 -25.45
C SER A 59 -48.94 1.47 -24.36
N LYS A 60 -47.91 2.24 -24.72
CA LYS A 60 -46.89 2.74 -23.77
C LYS A 60 -47.49 3.55 -22.62
N ASN A 61 -48.56 4.31 -22.89
CA ASN A 61 -49.23 5.15 -21.90
C ASN A 61 -50.06 4.32 -20.91
N ILE A 62 -50.70 3.25 -21.39
CA ILE A 62 -51.47 2.30 -20.55
C ILE A 62 -50.53 1.57 -19.57
N ILE A 63 -49.29 1.30 -19.98
CA ILE A 63 -48.30 0.67 -19.08
C ILE A 63 -47.91 1.63 -17.96
N THR A 64 -47.62 2.89 -18.29
CA THR A 64 -47.28 3.92 -17.29
C THR A 64 -48.45 4.16 -16.34
N SER A 65 -49.70 4.18 -16.82
CA SER A 65 -50.89 4.39 -15.97
C SER A 65 -51.15 3.22 -15.04
N VAL A 66 -51.07 1.97 -15.53
CA VAL A 66 -51.25 0.76 -14.69
C VAL A 66 -50.19 0.67 -13.59
N ILE A 67 -48.92 0.97 -13.90
CA ILE A 67 -47.85 0.95 -12.88
C ILE A 67 -48.06 2.03 -11.81
N LYS A 68 -48.65 3.17 -12.18
CA LYS A 68 -48.95 4.28 -11.27
C LYS A 68 -50.20 4.05 -10.42
N GLU A 69 -51.21 3.36 -10.98
CA GLU A 69 -52.50 3.08 -10.33
C GLU A 69 -52.50 1.82 -9.45
N GLU A 70 -51.56 0.90 -9.66
CA GLU A 70 -51.45 -0.34 -8.87
C GLU A 70 -51.02 -0.08 -7.42
N VAL A 71 -51.80 -0.59 -6.47
CA VAL A 71 -51.53 -0.46 -5.03
C VAL A 71 -50.44 -1.45 -4.58
N ASN A 72 -50.32 -2.60 -5.26
CA ASN A 72 -49.30 -3.60 -4.96
C ASN A 72 -48.07 -3.44 -5.88
N ARG A 73 -46.99 -2.89 -5.32
CA ARG A 73 -45.72 -2.62 -6.01
C ARG A 73 -45.11 -3.85 -6.66
N GLN A 74 -45.22 -5.03 -6.04
CA GLN A 74 -44.68 -6.29 -6.57
C GLN A 74 -45.42 -6.72 -7.85
N LEU A 75 -46.75 -6.57 -7.88
CA LEU A 75 -47.56 -6.85 -9.07
C LEU A 75 -47.28 -5.82 -10.19
N GLY A 76 -47.06 -4.55 -9.82
CA GLY A 76 -46.60 -3.51 -10.74
C GLY A 76 -45.25 -3.83 -11.38
N PHE A 77 -44.27 -4.30 -10.59
CA PHE A 77 -42.98 -4.76 -11.11
C PHE A 77 -43.11 -5.98 -12.02
N ARG A 78 -43.95 -6.96 -11.64
CA ARG A 78 -44.20 -8.16 -12.45
C ARG A 78 -44.83 -7.81 -13.81
N PHE A 79 -45.79 -6.88 -13.82
CA PHE A 79 -46.41 -6.39 -15.05
C PHE A 79 -45.42 -5.63 -15.93
N PHE A 80 -44.59 -4.75 -15.34
CA PHE A 80 -43.52 -4.05 -16.05
C PHE A 80 -42.52 -5.02 -16.69
N ILE A 81 -42.06 -6.04 -15.96
CA ILE A 81 -41.13 -7.05 -16.47
C ILE A 81 -41.77 -7.82 -17.63
N TRP A 82 -43.03 -8.24 -17.52
CA TRP A 82 -43.76 -8.90 -18.61
C TRP A 82 -43.92 -8.01 -19.86
N ALA A 83 -44.21 -6.72 -19.67
CA ALA A 83 -44.33 -5.75 -20.77
C ALA A 83 -42.98 -5.47 -21.45
N SER A 84 -41.89 -5.42 -20.66
CA SER A 84 -40.54 -5.08 -21.13
C SER A 84 -39.95 -6.09 -22.13
N ARG A 85 -40.45 -7.34 -22.13
CA ARG A 85 -40.10 -8.38 -23.10
C ARG A 85 -40.53 -8.04 -24.54
N ARG A 86 -41.39 -7.05 -24.72
CA ARG A 86 -41.90 -6.61 -26.02
C ARG A 86 -41.38 -5.22 -26.34
N GLU A 87 -40.55 -5.09 -27.37
CA GLU A 87 -39.91 -3.82 -27.73
C GLU A 87 -40.90 -2.68 -28.01
N ARG A 88 -42.05 -3.01 -28.64
CA ARG A 88 -43.14 -2.05 -28.91
C ARG A 88 -43.66 -1.35 -27.64
N LEU A 89 -43.57 -2.01 -26.50
CA LEU A 89 -44.14 -1.57 -25.23
C LEU A 89 -43.12 -0.87 -24.30
N ARG A 90 -41.83 -0.85 -24.65
CA ARG A 90 -40.80 -0.15 -23.85
C ARG A 90 -40.97 1.38 -23.94
N SER A 91 -41.00 2.05 -22.79
CA SER A 91 -41.12 3.51 -22.67
C SER A 91 -40.13 4.08 -21.65
N GLY A 92 -39.51 5.23 -21.97
CA GLY A 92 -38.63 5.96 -21.06
C GLY A 92 -39.34 6.49 -19.82
N GLU A 93 -40.63 6.82 -19.92
CA GLU A 93 -41.43 7.26 -18.78
C GLU A 93 -41.69 6.12 -17.79
N SER A 94 -42.06 4.93 -18.28
CA SER A 94 -42.18 3.73 -17.45
C SER A 94 -40.84 3.31 -16.83
N PHE A 95 -39.72 3.55 -17.54
CA PHE A 95 -38.36 3.27 -17.05
C PHE A 95 -37.97 4.19 -15.89
N GLY A 96 -38.22 5.50 -16.03
CA GLY A 96 -37.97 6.47 -14.96
C GLY A 96 -38.85 6.24 -13.73
N LEU A 97 -40.15 5.97 -13.94
CA LEU A 97 -41.10 5.75 -12.85
C LEU A 97 -40.71 4.52 -12.01
N VAL A 98 -40.29 3.42 -12.64
CA VAL A 98 -39.80 2.24 -11.91
C VAL A 98 -38.49 2.52 -11.17
N ILE A 99 -37.55 3.28 -11.76
CA ILE A 99 -36.31 3.69 -11.05
C ILE A 99 -36.65 4.50 -9.79
N ASP A 100 -37.60 5.42 -9.88
CA ASP A 100 -38.03 6.22 -8.74
C ASP A 100 -38.66 5.34 -7.66
N MET A 101 -39.54 4.41 -8.03
CA MET A 101 -40.12 3.42 -7.10
C MET A 101 -39.08 2.49 -6.47
N LEU A 102 -38.01 2.14 -7.18
CA LEU A 102 -36.90 1.33 -6.65
C LEU A 102 -35.98 2.11 -5.71
N SER A 103 -35.95 3.44 -5.84
CA SER A 103 -35.14 4.33 -5.01
C SER A 103 -35.77 4.61 -3.64
N GLU A 104 -37.02 4.17 -3.43
CA GLU A 104 -37.73 4.22 -2.14
C GLU A 104 -37.47 2.95 -1.29
N ASP A 105 -37.68 3.02 0.02
CA ASP A 105 -37.36 1.93 0.97
C ASP A 105 -38.00 0.59 0.59
N ASN A 106 -37.18 -0.48 0.64
CA ASN A 106 -37.46 -1.87 0.23
C ASN A 106 -37.79 -2.11 -1.26
N GLY A 107 -37.78 -1.10 -2.14
CA GLY A 107 -38.15 -1.28 -3.56
C GLY A 107 -37.24 -2.27 -4.31
N CYS A 108 -35.93 -2.18 -4.12
CA CYS A 108 -34.95 -3.06 -4.77
C CYS A 108 -35.08 -4.54 -4.36
N ASP A 109 -35.39 -4.81 -3.09
CA ASP A 109 -35.50 -6.19 -2.59
C ASP A 109 -36.77 -6.87 -3.12
N LEU A 110 -37.90 -6.15 -3.17
CA LEU A 110 -39.14 -6.64 -3.80
C LEU A 110 -38.94 -6.93 -5.31
N TYR A 111 -38.14 -6.11 -5.99
CA TYR A 111 -37.84 -6.32 -7.41
C TYR A 111 -36.99 -7.57 -7.64
N TRP A 112 -35.99 -7.82 -6.78
CA TRP A 112 -35.20 -9.06 -6.82
C TRP A 112 -36.06 -10.30 -6.56
N GLN A 113 -36.94 -10.27 -5.58
CA GLN A 113 -37.90 -11.36 -5.32
C GLN A 113 -38.77 -11.64 -6.55
N THR A 114 -39.25 -10.58 -7.22
CA THR A 114 -40.05 -10.71 -8.45
C THR A 114 -39.26 -11.37 -9.59
N LEU A 115 -37.98 -11.03 -9.76
CA LEU A 115 -37.11 -11.67 -10.76
C LEU A 115 -36.89 -13.16 -10.47
N GLU A 116 -36.70 -13.53 -9.20
CA GLU A 116 -36.51 -14.93 -8.77
C GLU A 116 -37.79 -15.77 -8.90
N GLU A 117 -38.96 -15.19 -8.61
CA GLU A 117 -40.26 -15.81 -8.89
C GLU A 117 -40.46 -16.09 -10.39
N LEU A 118 -40.10 -15.15 -11.26
CA LEU A 118 -40.24 -15.32 -12.71
C LEU A 118 -39.28 -16.40 -13.24
N LYS A 119 -38.05 -16.48 -12.69
CA LYS A 119 -37.08 -17.53 -13.00
C LYS A 119 -37.56 -18.91 -12.56
N SER A 120 -38.06 -19.05 -11.32
CA SER A 120 -38.61 -20.32 -10.83
C SER A 120 -39.88 -20.75 -11.58
N GLY A 121 -40.64 -19.79 -12.11
CA GLY A 121 -41.77 -20.00 -13.02
C GLY A 121 -41.40 -20.32 -14.48
N GLY A 122 -40.11 -20.38 -14.84
CA GLY A 122 -39.64 -20.69 -16.20
C GLY A 122 -39.80 -19.56 -17.23
N ILE A 123 -39.96 -18.32 -16.78
CA ILE A 123 -40.14 -17.15 -17.65
C ILE A 123 -38.79 -16.46 -17.89
N SER A 124 -38.42 -16.26 -19.17
CA SER A 124 -37.17 -15.61 -19.57
C SER A 124 -37.14 -14.11 -19.19
N VAL A 125 -36.09 -13.65 -18.53
CA VAL A 125 -35.86 -12.25 -18.15
C VAL A 125 -34.99 -11.54 -19.20
N ASP A 126 -35.31 -10.30 -19.54
CA ASP A 126 -34.63 -9.49 -20.57
C ASP A 126 -33.59 -8.52 -19.98
N SER A 127 -32.63 -8.09 -20.79
CA SER A 127 -31.51 -7.20 -20.40
C SER A 127 -32.00 -5.84 -19.88
N TYR A 128 -33.15 -5.38 -20.39
CA TYR A 128 -33.79 -4.13 -20.00
C TYR A 128 -34.17 -4.09 -18.50
N CYS A 129 -34.53 -5.23 -17.90
CA CYS A 129 -34.89 -5.30 -16.48
C CYS A 129 -33.67 -5.03 -15.57
N PHE A 130 -32.51 -5.57 -15.93
CA PHE A 130 -31.26 -5.32 -15.19
C PHE A 130 -30.75 -3.88 -15.39
N CYS A 131 -31.00 -3.26 -16.55
CA CYS A 131 -30.68 -1.85 -16.76
C CYS A 131 -31.38 -0.93 -15.75
N VAL A 132 -32.65 -1.20 -15.44
CA VAL A 132 -33.44 -0.45 -14.45
C VAL A 132 -32.80 -0.56 -13.07
N LEU A 133 -32.44 -1.78 -12.63
CA LEU A 133 -31.76 -2.02 -11.36
C LEU A 133 -30.41 -1.32 -11.27
N ILE A 134 -29.56 -1.46 -12.30
CA ILE A 134 -28.23 -0.83 -12.34
C ILE A 134 -28.38 0.70 -12.27
N SER A 135 -29.36 1.26 -12.98
CA SER A 135 -29.62 2.71 -12.98
C SER A 135 -30.17 3.20 -11.64
N ALA A 136 -31.01 2.43 -10.96
CA ALA A 136 -31.51 2.73 -9.63
C ALA A 136 -30.38 2.71 -8.59
N TYR A 137 -29.57 1.66 -8.54
CA TYR A 137 -28.40 1.61 -7.64
C TYR A 137 -27.39 2.73 -7.93
N ALA A 138 -27.18 3.08 -9.21
CA ALA A 138 -26.35 4.21 -9.58
C ALA A 138 -26.90 5.55 -9.09
N LYS A 139 -28.23 5.74 -9.10
CA LYS A 139 -28.90 6.93 -8.56
C LYS A 139 -28.76 7.03 -7.04
N MET A 140 -28.79 5.89 -6.35
CA MET A 140 -28.60 5.78 -4.90
C MET A 140 -27.12 5.86 -4.46
N GLY A 141 -26.17 5.99 -5.39
CA GLY A 141 -24.72 6.01 -5.08
C GLY A 141 -24.13 4.64 -4.70
N MET A 142 -24.89 3.54 -4.83
CA MET A 142 -24.46 2.19 -4.49
C MET A 142 -23.80 1.51 -5.71
N ALA A 143 -22.65 2.01 -6.15
CA ALA A 143 -21.94 1.52 -7.33
C ALA A 143 -21.63 0.01 -7.27
N GLU A 144 -21.35 -0.50 -6.07
CA GLU A 144 -21.08 -1.91 -5.77
C GLU A 144 -22.25 -2.83 -6.14
N LYS A 145 -23.45 -2.51 -5.66
CA LYS A 145 -24.68 -3.26 -5.96
C LYS A 145 -25.07 -3.15 -7.44
N ALA A 146 -24.72 -2.04 -8.09
CA ALA A 146 -24.90 -1.87 -9.53
C ALA A 146 -24.02 -2.84 -10.34
N VAL A 147 -22.75 -3.00 -9.96
CA VAL A 147 -21.84 -4.00 -10.55
C VAL A 147 -22.30 -5.42 -10.23
N GLU A 148 -22.84 -5.65 -9.03
CA GLU A 148 -23.41 -6.95 -8.66
C GLU A 148 -24.61 -7.35 -9.51
N SER A 149 -25.52 -6.41 -9.72
CA SER A 149 -26.69 -6.61 -10.58
C SER A 149 -26.30 -6.97 -12.01
N PHE A 150 -25.25 -6.34 -12.55
CA PHE A 150 -24.69 -6.67 -13.86
C PHE A 150 -24.08 -8.08 -13.89
N GLY A 151 -23.33 -8.47 -12.85
CA GLY A 151 -22.73 -9.80 -12.74
C GLY A 151 -23.77 -10.92 -12.66
N ARG A 152 -24.86 -10.70 -11.91
CA ARG A 152 -25.95 -11.67 -11.73
C ARG A 152 -26.77 -11.91 -13.00
N MET A 153 -26.68 -11.08 -14.04
CA MET A 153 -27.37 -11.29 -15.32
C MET A 153 -27.12 -12.68 -15.92
N LYS A 154 -25.90 -13.22 -15.73
CA LYS A 154 -25.51 -14.57 -16.20
C LYS A 154 -26.28 -15.68 -15.50
N GLU A 155 -26.68 -15.48 -14.24
CA GLU A 155 -27.50 -16.45 -13.50
C GLU A 155 -28.91 -16.58 -14.08
N PHE A 156 -29.36 -15.61 -14.88
CA PHE A 156 -30.66 -15.58 -15.54
C PHE A 156 -30.57 -15.90 -17.04
N ASP A 157 -29.43 -16.43 -17.51
CA ASP A 157 -29.13 -16.71 -18.92
C ASP A 157 -29.34 -15.48 -19.85
N CYS A 158 -29.21 -14.28 -19.30
CA CYS A 158 -29.44 -13.02 -20.00
C CYS A 158 -28.12 -12.43 -20.52
N ARG A 159 -28.08 -12.06 -21.80
CA ARG A 159 -26.92 -11.42 -22.43
C ARG A 159 -27.07 -9.89 -22.41
N PRO A 160 -26.03 -9.13 -21.98
CA PRO A 160 -26.12 -7.67 -21.95
C PRO A 160 -26.14 -7.07 -23.36
N ASP A 161 -27.01 -6.08 -23.58
CA ASP A 161 -27.03 -5.27 -24.79
C ASP A 161 -26.07 -4.05 -24.68
N VAL A 162 -25.88 -3.32 -25.80
CA VAL A 162 -25.02 -2.13 -25.86
C VAL A 162 -25.44 -1.05 -24.85
N PHE A 163 -26.75 -0.94 -24.59
CA PHE A 163 -27.28 0.01 -23.62
C PHE A 163 -26.87 -0.36 -22.19
N THR A 164 -27.00 -1.63 -21.81
CA THR A 164 -26.59 -2.18 -20.51
C THR A 164 -25.10 -1.98 -20.26
N TYR A 165 -24.26 -2.28 -21.26
CA TYR A 165 -22.81 -2.04 -21.20
C TYR A 165 -22.50 -0.55 -20.97
N ASN A 166 -23.18 0.36 -21.67
CA ASN A 166 -22.96 1.80 -21.52
C ASN A 166 -23.41 2.33 -20.15
N VAL A 167 -24.47 1.78 -19.55
CA VAL A 167 -24.90 2.18 -18.20
C VAL A 167 -23.85 1.76 -17.17
N ILE A 168 -23.39 0.51 -17.20
CA ILE A 168 -22.41 0.04 -16.22
C ILE A 168 -21.03 0.69 -16.38
N LEU A 169 -20.57 0.91 -17.62
CA LEU A 169 -19.31 1.62 -17.88
C LEU A 169 -19.35 3.04 -17.32
N ARG A 170 -20.50 3.73 -17.40
CA ARG A 170 -20.63 5.08 -16.80
C ARG A 170 -20.51 5.05 -15.28
N VAL A 171 -21.10 4.05 -14.62
CA VAL A 171 -20.98 3.87 -13.18
C VAL A 171 -19.53 3.58 -12.79
N MET A 172 -18.88 2.66 -13.49
CA MET A 172 -17.49 2.26 -13.21
C MET A 172 -16.48 3.38 -13.45
N MET A 173 -16.68 4.23 -14.46
CA MET A 173 -15.75 5.33 -14.77
C MET A 173 -15.84 6.52 -13.80
N ARG A 174 -16.90 6.61 -12.99
CA ARG A 174 -17.03 7.66 -11.95
C ARG A 174 -16.16 7.35 -10.73
N GLU A 175 -16.20 6.11 -10.28
CA GLU A 175 -15.48 5.65 -9.09
C GLU A 175 -14.01 5.31 -9.39
N ASP A 176 -13.07 5.78 -8.54
CA ASP A 176 -11.63 5.52 -8.72
C ASP A 176 -11.28 4.02 -8.65
N VAL A 177 -12.01 3.26 -7.84
CA VAL A 177 -11.76 1.83 -7.60
C VAL A 177 -12.16 0.97 -8.80
N PHE A 178 -13.18 1.37 -9.56
CA PHE A 178 -13.75 0.59 -10.67
C PHE A 178 -13.17 0.92 -12.05
N PHE A 179 -12.30 1.93 -12.14
CA PHE A 179 -11.73 2.39 -13.40
C PHE A 179 -10.99 1.28 -14.19
N MET A 180 -10.21 0.43 -13.52
CA MET A 180 -9.53 -0.70 -14.18
C MET A 180 -10.50 -1.79 -14.63
N LEU A 181 -11.62 -1.95 -13.91
CA LEU A 181 -12.68 -2.90 -14.24
C LEU A 181 -13.50 -2.43 -15.45
N ALA A 182 -13.58 -1.11 -15.70
CA ALA A 182 -14.27 -0.56 -16.86
C ALA A 182 -13.65 -1.00 -18.19
N PHE A 183 -12.31 -1.01 -18.32
CA PHE A 183 -11.64 -1.54 -19.52
C PHE A 183 -11.86 -3.03 -19.70
N ALA A 184 -11.96 -3.72 -18.57
CA ALA A 184 -12.29 -5.13 -18.52
C ALA A 184 -13.68 -5.39 -19.12
N VAL A 185 -14.70 -4.66 -18.66
CA VAL A 185 -16.07 -4.73 -19.22
C VAL A 185 -16.13 -4.30 -20.68
N TYR A 186 -15.34 -3.30 -21.10
CA TYR A 186 -15.21 -2.91 -22.51
C TYR A 186 -14.63 -4.04 -23.38
N ASN A 187 -13.62 -4.75 -22.89
CA ASN A 187 -13.07 -5.90 -23.59
C ASN A 187 -14.04 -7.10 -23.61
N GLU A 188 -14.90 -7.26 -22.60
CA GLU A 188 -16.02 -8.23 -22.64
C GLU A 188 -17.03 -7.86 -23.73
N MET A 189 -17.42 -6.59 -23.81
CA MET A 189 -18.32 -6.07 -24.85
C MET A 189 -17.80 -6.41 -26.26
N LEU A 190 -16.50 -6.23 -26.50
CA LEU A 190 -15.85 -6.61 -27.77
C LEU A 190 -15.87 -8.12 -28.04
N LYS A 191 -15.63 -8.96 -27.02
CA LYS A 191 -15.63 -10.43 -27.14
C LYS A 191 -17.02 -11.00 -27.39
N CYS A 192 -18.07 -10.33 -26.91
CA CYS A 192 -19.47 -10.69 -27.11
C CYS A 192 -20.02 -10.26 -28.49
N ASN A 193 -19.18 -9.73 -29.40
CA ASN A 193 -19.59 -9.12 -30.67
C ASN A 193 -20.60 -7.96 -30.52
N CYS A 194 -20.66 -7.32 -29.34
CA CYS A 194 -21.45 -6.11 -29.13
C CYS A 194 -20.61 -4.91 -29.61
N SER A 195 -20.98 -4.31 -30.74
CA SER A 195 -20.17 -3.22 -31.32
C SER A 195 -20.28 -1.93 -30.49
N PRO A 196 -19.15 -1.37 -30.00
CA PRO A 196 -19.13 -0.07 -29.33
C PRO A 196 -19.70 1.02 -30.22
N ASN A 197 -20.50 1.91 -29.64
CA ASN A 197 -21.04 3.07 -30.34
C ASN A 197 -20.34 4.35 -29.88
N LEU A 198 -20.67 5.46 -30.52
CA LEU A 198 -20.11 6.77 -30.20
C LEU A 198 -20.26 7.16 -28.71
N TYR A 199 -21.33 6.68 -28.07
CA TYR A 199 -21.62 6.91 -26.67
C TYR A 199 -20.69 6.11 -25.74
N THR A 200 -20.35 4.87 -26.11
CA THR A 200 -19.36 4.03 -25.41
C THR A 200 -18.00 4.74 -25.35
N PHE A 201 -17.50 5.22 -26.49
CA PHE A 201 -16.23 5.95 -26.56
C PHE A 201 -16.28 7.27 -25.80
N GLY A 202 -17.40 8.00 -25.86
CA GLY A 202 -17.59 9.22 -25.08
C GLY A 202 -17.46 9.00 -23.57
N ILE A 203 -18.07 7.93 -23.03
CA ILE A 203 -17.97 7.59 -21.60
C ILE A 203 -16.53 7.27 -21.20
N LEU A 204 -15.84 6.43 -21.99
CA LEU A 204 -14.47 6.01 -21.68
C LEU A 204 -13.48 7.18 -21.77
N MET A 205 -13.57 8.00 -22.82
CA MET A 205 -12.73 9.17 -23.01
C MET A 205 -12.94 10.22 -21.91
N ASP A 206 -14.18 10.58 -21.60
CA ASP A 206 -14.48 11.57 -20.54
C ASP A 206 -13.96 11.10 -19.17
N GLY A 207 -14.18 9.83 -18.83
CA GLY A 207 -13.65 9.26 -17.60
C GLY A 207 -12.12 9.22 -17.58
N LEU A 208 -11.47 8.84 -18.68
CA LEU A 208 -10.00 8.81 -18.79
C LEU A 208 -9.37 10.20 -18.62
N TYR A 209 -9.96 11.23 -19.22
CA TYR A 209 -9.49 12.60 -19.06
C TYR A 209 -9.64 13.08 -17.62
N LYS A 210 -10.80 12.84 -16.97
CA LYS A 210 -11.02 13.20 -15.57
C LYS A 210 -10.05 12.53 -14.60
N LYS A 211 -9.58 11.33 -14.91
CA LYS A 211 -8.56 10.59 -14.13
C LYS A 211 -7.11 10.96 -14.53
N GLY A 212 -6.92 11.94 -15.42
CA GLY A 212 -5.60 12.43 -15.85
C GLY A 212 -4.83 11.52 -16.81
N ARG A 213 -5.43 10.42 -17.30
CA ARG A 213 -4.79 9.45 -18.20
C ARG A 213 -4.97 9.84 -19.67
N THR A 214 -4.43 11.00 -20.01
CA THR A 214 -4.55 11.63 -21.35
C THR A 214 -4.02 10.77 -22.49
N SER A 215 -2.95 9.99 -22.28
CA SER A 215 -2.38 9.10 -23.29
C SER A 215 -3.32 7.98 -23.71
N ASP A 216 -4.08 7.42 -22.77
CA ASP A 216 -4.99 6.32 -23.08
C ASP A 216 -6.33 6.83 -23.61
N ALA A 217 -6.75 8.04 -23.22
CA ALA A 217 -7.87 8.74 -23.84
C ALA A 217 -7.61 8.97 -25.35
N GLN A 218 -6.39 9.35 -25.71
CA GLN A 218 -5.98 9.49 -27.11
C GLN A 218 -6.07 8.16 -27.86
N LYS A 219 -5.57 7.06 -27.28
CA LYS A 219 -5.70 5.72 -27.90
C LYS A 219 -7.15 5.31 -28.13
N MET A 220 -8.06 5.66 -27.21
CA MET A 220 -9.50 5.38 -27.38
C MET A 220 -10.10 6.19 -28.54
N PHE A 221 -9.64 7.42 -28.76
CA PHE A 221 -10.02 8.22 -29.91
C PHE A 221 -9.46 7.64 -31.23
N ASP A 222 -8.22 7.17 -31.21
CA ASP A 222 -7.59 6.51 -32.36
C ASP A 222 -8.29 5.17 -32.68
N ASP A 223 -8.73 4.40 -31.68
CA ASP A 223 -9.55 3.18 -31.86
C ASP A 223 -10.93 3.49 -32.44
N MET A 224 -11.59 4.57 -31.97
CA MET A 224 -12.87 5.02 -32.51
C MET A 224 -12.77 5.39 -34.01
N THR A 225 -11.74 6.15 -34.39
CA THR A 225 -11.52 6.57 -35.78
C THR A 225 -11.06 5.40 -36.66
N GLY A 226 -10.21 4.50 -36.14
CA GLY A 226 -9.79 3.27 -36.83
C GLY A 226 -10.94 2.29 -37.12
N ARG A 227 -12.02 2.35 -36.33
CA ARG A 227 -13.27 1.59 -36.54
C ARG A 227 -14.26 2.28 -37.50
N GLY A 228 -13.89 3.41 -38.07
CA GLY A 228 -14.75 4.16 -39.00
C GLY A 228 -15.90 4.93 -38.33
N ILE A 229 -15.86 5.13 -37.01
CA ILE A 229 -16.87 5.90 -36.29
C ILE A 229 -16.46 7.39 -36.31
N SER A 230 -17.22 8.22 -37.02
CA SER A 230 -16.94 9.65 -37.13
C SER A 230 -17.22 10.40 -35.82
N PRO A 231 -16.29 11.25 -35.33
CA PRO A 231 -16.52 12.10 -34.16
C PRO A 231 -17.73 13.02 -34.35
N ASN A 232 -18.55 13.19 -33.32
CA ASN A 232 -19.61 14.20 -33.29
C ASN A 232 -19.27 15.36 -32.35
N ARG A 233 -20.21 16.31 -32.22
CA ARG A 233 -20.08 17.48 -31.34
C ARG A 233 -19.70 17.13 -29.89
N VAL A 234 -20.29 16.08 -29.31
CA VAL A 234 -20.02 15.64 -27.93
C VAL A 234 -18.59 15.11 -27.80
N THR A 235 -18.13 14.35 -28.78
CA THR A 235 -16.76 13.81 -28.81
C THR A 235 -15.71 14.93 -28.85
N TYR A 236 -15.90 15.95 -29.71
CA TYR A 236 -15.00 17.10 -29.76
C TYR A 236 -14.97 17.88 -28.44
N THR A 237 -16.11 18.10 -27.80
CA THR A 237 -16.19 18.77 -26.49
C THR A 237 -15.41 18.02 -25.40
N ILE A 238 -15.49 16.69 -25.38
CA ILE A 238 -14.74 15.84 -24.43
C ILE A 238 -13.23 16.00 -24.67
N LEU A 239 -12.78 15.96 -25.92
CA LEU A 239 -11.36 16.12 -26.28
C LEU A 239 -10.84 17.51 -25.91
N ILE A 240 -11.62 18.57 -26.21
CA ILE A 240 -11.26 19.94 -25.86
C ILE A 240 -11.09 20.08 -24.35
N SER A 241 -12.06 19.58 -23.56
CA SER A 241 -11.95 19.60 -22.10
C SER A 241 -10.74 18.80 -21.60
N GLY A 242 -10.47 17.65 -22.21
CA GLY A 242 -9.34 16.79 -21.88
C GLY A 242 -7.97 17.41 -22.19
N LEU A 243 -7.82 18.06 -23.34
CA LEU A 243 -6.59 18.78 -23.74
C LEU A 243 -6.34 19.99 -22.84
N CYS A 244 -7.40 20.71 -22.46
CA CYS A 244 -7.32 21.78 -21.48
C CYS A 244 -6.83 21.29 -20.11
N GLN A 245 -7.30 20.13 -19.63
CA GLN A 245 -6.83 19.53 -18.37
C GLN A 245 -5.35 19.10 -18.43
N ARG A 246 -4.84 18.74 -19.62
CA ARG A 246 -3.42 18.41 -19.86
C ARG A 246 -2.50 19.63 -19.84
N GLY A 247 -3.05 20.84 -19.99
CA GLY A 247 -2.26 22.07 -20.18
C GLY A 247 -1.98 22.45 -21.62
N SER A 248 -2.48 21.67 -22.60
CA SER A 248 -2.33 21.93 -24.03
C SER A 248 -3.45 22.84 -24.57
N ALA A 249 -3.55 24.06 -24.04
CA ALA A 249 -4.58 25.03 -24.44
C ALA A 249 -4.57 25.37 -25.94
N GLU A 250 -3.39 25.42 -26.55
CA GLU A 250 -3.25 25.72 -27.99
C GLU A 250 -3.83 24.61 -28.87
N ASP A 251 -3.57 23.36 -28.51
CA ASP A 251 -4.09 22.21 -29.26
C ASP A 251 -5.61 22.09 -29.06
N ALA A 252 -6.12 22.40 -27.86
CA ALA A 252 -7.56 22.48 -27.61
C ALA A 252 -8.23 23.57 -28.47
N ARG A 253 -7.57 24.72 -28.65
CA ARG A 253 -8.04 25.81 -29.51
C ARG A 253 -8.04 25.42 -30.99
N LYS A 254 -6.99 24.74 -31.47
CA LYS A 254 -6.96 24.20 -32.84
C LYS A 254 -8.10 23.21 -33.08
N LEU A 255 -8.29 22.27 -32.17
CA LEU A 255 -9.35 21.26 -32.25
C LEU A 255 -10.76 21.88 -32.25
N PHE A 256 -10.96 22.99 -31.54
CA PHE A 256 -12.22 23.75 -31.57
C PHE A 256 -12.50 24.37 -32.94
N TYR A 257 -11.49 24.87 -33.65
CA TYR A 257 -11.66 25.38 -35.01
C TYR A 257 -11.80 24.26 -36.05
N GLU A 258 -11.12 23.12 -35.87
CA GLU A 258 -11.32 21.92 -36.68
C GLU A 258 -12.75 21.37 -36.54
N MET A 259 -13.32 21.43 -35.33
CA MET A 259 -14.73 21.13 -35.09
C MET A 259 -15.64 22.03 -35.93
N LYS A 260 -15.36 23.34 -36.02
CA LYS A 260 -16.10 24.29 -36.88
C LYS A 260 -15.91 23.97 -38.37
N ALA A 261 -14.70 23.63 -38.81
CA ALA A 261 -14.38 23.31 -40.20
C ALA A 261 -14.99 21.97 -40.68
N SER A 262 -15.17 21.00 -39.78
CA SER A 262 -15.77 19.69 -40.07
C SER A 262 -17.31 19.69 -40.17
N GLY A 263 -17.96 20.85 -40.08
CA GLY A 263 -19.43 20.99 -40.10
C GLY A 263 -20.11 20.72 -38.74
N ASN A 264 -19.33 20.44 -37.70
CA ASN A 264 -19.83 20.24 -36.33
C ASN A 264 -19.82 21.55 -35.54
N TYR A 265 -20.75 22.47 -35.82
CA TYR A 265 -20.76 23.78 -35.14
C TYR A 265 -20.76 23.67 -33.60
N PRO A 266 -19.84 24.37 -32.89
CA PRO A 266 -19.75 24.37 -31.43
C PRO A 266 -21.04 24.85 -30.76
N ASP A 267 -21.49 24.13 -29.74
CA ASP A 267 -22.63 24.52 -28.90
C ASP A 267 -22.17 25.29 -27.65
N SER A 268 -23.12 25.74 -26.82
CA SER A 268 -22.80 26.47 -25.58
C SER A 268 -21.87 25.68 -24.65
N VAL A 269 -21.93 24.34 -24.68
CA VAL A 269 -21.10 23.47 -23.83
C VAL A 269 -19.65 23.46 -24.32
N ALA A 270 -19.43 23.35 -25.64
CA ALA A 270 -18.10 23.41 -26.25
C ALA A 270 -17.39 24.75 -25.98
N HIS A 271 -18.11 25.87 -26.16
CA HIS A 271 -17.60 27.21 -25.87
C HIS A 271 -17.20 27.35 -24.39
N ASN A 272 -18.08 26.93 -23.47
CA ASN A 272 -17.79 26.96 -22.04
C ASN A 272 -16.62 26.04 -21.64
N ALA A 273 -16.48 24.87 -22.25
CA ALA A 273 -15.40 23.93 -21.95
C ALA A 273 -14.02 24.49 -22.34
N LEU A 274 -13.93 25.17 -23.50
CA LEU A 274 -12.70 25.85 -23.91
C LEU A 274 -12.40 27.03 -23.00
N LEU A 275 -13.41 27.86 -22.68
CA LEU A 275 -13.28 29.00 -21.78
C LEU A 275 -12.82 28.59 -20.37
N ASP A 276 -13.43 27.55 -19.79
CA ASP A 276 -13.05 26.98 -18.49
C ASP A 276 -11.62 26.44 -18.51
N GLY A 277 -11.22 25.80 -19.61
CA GLY A 277 -9.87 25.31 -19.81
C GLY A 277 -8.81 26.41 -19.74
N PHE A 278 -9.00 27.50 -20.47
CA PHE A 278 -8.09 28.65 -20.43
C PHE A 278 -8.08 29.33 -19.04
N CYS A 279 -9.24 29.43 -18.39
CA CYS A 279 -9.35 29.94 -17.02
C CYS A 279 -8.56 29.10 -16.01
N LYS A 280 -8.69 27.76 -16.06
CA LYS A 280 -7.97 26.84 -15.16
C LYS A 280 -6.47 26.87 -15.35
N LEU A 281 -6.01 27.14 -16.57
CA LEU A 281 -4.58 27.30 -16.91
C LEU A 281 -4.03 28.69 -16.58
N GLY A 282 -4.87 29.61 -16.08
CA GLY A 282 -4.46 30.97 -15.70
C GLY A 282 -4.25 31.93 -16.88
N ARG A 283 -4.58 31.53 -18.10
CA ARG A 283 -4.46 32.34 -19.33
C ARG A 283 -5.66 33.27 -19.48
N MET A 284 -5.86 34.16 -18.51
CA MET A 284 -7.07 34.98 -18.40
C MET A 284 -7.24 36.00 -19.52
N VAL A 285 -6.16 36.57 -20.06
CA VAL A 285 -6.22 37.56 -21.15
C VAL A 285 -6.86 36.92 -22.39
N GLU A 286 -6.34 35.77 -22.79
CA GLU A 286 -6.83 35.02 -23.94
C GLU A 286 -8.24 34.45 -23.71
N ALA A 287 -8.59 34.10 -22.47
CA ALA A 287 -9.96 33.69 -22.13
C ALA A 287 -10.98 34.81 -22.40
N PHE A 288 -10.64 36.07 -22.11
CA PHE A 288 -11.52 37.21 -22.43
C PHE A 288 -11.53 37.55 -23.92
N GLU A 289 -10.44 37.32 -24.64
CA GLU A 289 -10.41 37.45 -26.11
C GLU A 289 -11.30 36.39 -26.78
N LEU A 290 -11.22 35.15 -26.32
CA LEU A 290 -12.11 34.06 -26.75
C LEU A 290 -13.57 34.39 -26.44
N LEU A 291 -13.87 34.93 -25.25
CA LEU A 291 -15.23 35.34 -24.91
C LEU A 291 -15.79 36.38 -25.89
N ARG A 292 -15.00 37.43 -26.21
CA ARG A 292 -15.41 38.45 -27.19
C ARG A 292 -15.62 37.87 -28.58
N LEU A 293 -14.80 36.90 -28.97
CA LEU A 293 -14.96 36.20 -30.24
C LEU A 293 -16.25 35.34 -30.24
N PHE A 294 -16.53 34.64 -29.15
CA PHE A 294 -17.73 33.83 -29.01
C PHE A 294 -18.99 34.68 -29.01
N GLU A 295 -18.98 35.84 -28.34
CA GLU A 295 -20.09 36.80 -28.36
C GLU A 295 -20.38 37.31 -29.78
N LYS A 296 -19.35 37.50 -30.63
CA LYS A 296 -19.53 37.83 -32.05
C LYS A 296 -20.13 36.68 -32.86
N ASP A 297 -19.81 35.44 -32.50
CA ASP A 297 -20.38 34.22 -33.10
C ASP A 297 -21.79 33.89 -32.55
N GLY A 298 -22.37 34.75 -31.69
CA GLY A 298 -23.73 34.61 -31.15
C GLY A 298 -23.85 33.83 -29.84
N PHE A 299 -22.73 33.54 -29.16
CA PHE A 299 -22.73 32.85 -27.87
C PHE A 299 -23.15 33.78 -26.73
N VAL A 300 -24.11 33.34 -25.92
CA VAL A 300 -24.53 34.03 -24.69
C VAL A 300 -23.89 33.37 -23.48
N LEU A 301 -23.15 34.17 -22.70
CA LEU A 301 -22.49 33.69 -21.49
C LEU A 301 -23.53 33.34 -20.40
N GLY A 302 -23.73 32.05 -20.16
CA GLY A 302 -24.60 31.53 -19.09
C GLY A 302 -23.93 31.47 -17.71
N LEU A 303 -24.63 30.90 -16.72
CA LEU A 303 -24.13 30.74 -15.34
C LEU A 303 -22.78 29.99 -15.27
N ARG A 304 -22.65 28.85 -15.98
CA ARG A 304 -21.39 28.06 -16.00
C ARG A 304 -20.19 28.86 -16.51
N GLY A 305 -20.38 29.67 -17.54
CA GLY A 305 -19.31 30.50 -18.09
C GLY A 305 -18.89 31.61 -17.12
N HIS A 306 -19.86 32.27 -16.47
CA HIS A 306 -19.57 33.24 -15.41
C HIS A 306 -18.83 32.58 -14.24
N SER A 307 -19.27 31.40 -13.77
CA SER A 307 -18.58 30.67 -12.68
C SER A 307 -17.14 30.32 -13.03
N SER A 308 -16.88 29.88 -14.27
CA SER A 308 -15.54 29.52 -14.74
C SER A 308 -14.61 30.75 -14.82
N LEU A 309 -15.11 31.88 -15.32
CA LEU A 309 -14.37 33.15 -15.36
C LEU A 309 -14.09 33.70 -13.96
N ILE A 310 -15.08 33.65 -13.06
CA ILE A 310 -14.92 34.10 -11.67
C ILE A 310 -13.86 33.23 -10.96
N ASP A 311 -13.90 31.90 -11.09
CA ASP A 311 -12.87 31.02 -10.52
C ASP A 311 -11.48 31.30 -11.13
N GLY A 312 -11.40 31.46 -12.44
CA GLY A 312 -10.16 31.84 -13.15
C GLY A 312 -9.58 33.17 -12.65
N LEU A 313 -10.41 34.20 -12.49
CA LEU A 313 -10.01 35.51 -11.95
C LEU A 313 -9.53 35.41 -10.50
N PHE A 314 -10.19 34.62 -9.66
CA PHE A 314 -9.74 34.38 -8.29
C PHE A 314 -8.40 33.65 -8.23
N ARG A 315 -8.18 32.65 -9.10
CA ARG A 315 -6.88 31.97 -9.24
C ARG A 315 -5.78 32.93 -9.69
N ALA A 316 -6.10 33.84 -10.61
CA ALA A 316 -5.20 34.90 -11.06
C ALA A 316 -5.05 36.06 -10.05
N ARG A 317 -5.66 35.98 -8.87
CA ARG A 317 -5.67 37.03 -7.81
C ARG A 317 -6.27 38.37 -8.24
N ARG A 318 -7.11 38.39 -9.29
CA ARG A 318 -7.81 39.58 -9.80
C ARG A 318 -9.19 39.72 -9.15
N TYR A 319 -9.20 39.86 -7.83
CA TYR A 319 -10.43 39.79 -7.02
C TYR A 319 -11.49 40.86 -7.38
N THR A 320 -11.07 42.10 -7.66
CA THR A 320 -11.97 43.21 -8.00
C THR A 320 -12.80 42.90 -9.24
N GLN A 321 -12.15 42.46 -10.31
CA GLN A 321 -12.82 42.08 -11.56
C GLN A 321 -13.74 40.88 -11.39
N ALA A 322 -13.41 39.95 -10.50
CA ALA A 322 -14.28 38.82 -10.19
C ALA A 322 -15.60 39.27 -9.53
N PHE A 323 -15.53 40.23 -8.60
CA PHE A 323 -16.72 40.79 -7.96
C PHE A 323 -17.53 41.68 -8.91
N GLU A 324 -16.88 42.43 -9.80
CA GLU A 324 -17.57 43.18 -10.86
C GLU A 324 -18.33 42.25 -11.81
N LEU A 325 -17.70 41.13 -12.22
CA LEU A 325 -18.34 40.14 -13.08
C LEU A 325 -19.52 39.46 -12.38
N TYR A 326 -19.42 39.19 -11.08
CA TYR A 326 -20.53 38.70 -10.26
C TYR A 326 -21.67 39.72 -10.13
N ALA A 327 -21.37 41.00 -9.89
CA ALA A 327 -22.38 42.05 -9.82
C ALA A 327 -23.10 42.24 -11.17
N ASN A 328 -22.36 42.17 -12.29
CA ASN A 328 -22.93 42.22 -13.62
C ASN A 328 -23.81 41.01 -13.94
N MET A 329 -23.45 39.82 -13.44
CA MET A 329 -24.27 38.62 -13.56
C MET A 329 -25.62 38.77 -12.84
N LEU A 330 -25.61 39.31 -11.61
CA LEU A 330 -26.84 39.58 -10.85
C LEU A 330 -27.73 40.63 -11.54
N LYS A 331 -27.14 41.68 -12.14
CA LYS A 331 -27.88 42.67 -12.94
C LYS A 331 -28.57 42.06 -14.17
N LYS A 332 -28.00 40.99 -14.73
CA LYS A 332 -28.59 40.22 -15.83
C LYS A 332 -29.64 39.19 -15.37
N ASN A 333 -30.08 39.24 -14.11
CA ASN A 333 -31.05 38.31 -13.49
C ASN A 333 -30.64 36.82 -13.55
N ILE A 334 -29.34 36.52 -13.62
CA ILE A 334 -28.86 35.14 -13.56
C ILE A 334 -28.68 34.77 -12.08
N LYS A 335 -29.47 33.80 -11.59
CA LYS A 335 -29.43 33.36 -10.19
C LYS A 335 -28.17 32.50 -9.92
N PRO A 336 -27.38 32.78 -8.86
CA PRO A 336 -26.25 31.95 -8.48
C PRO A 336 -26.70 30.57 -7.97
N ASP A 337 -25.93 29.54 -8.27
CA ASP A 337 -26.07 28.19 -7.71
C ASP A 337 -25.09 27.95 -6.55
N ILE A 338 -25.21 26.80 -5.89
CA ILE A 338 -24.34 26.40 -4.77
C ILE A 338 -22.85 26.36 -5.16
N ILE A 339 -22.56 26.00 -6.42
CA ILE A 339 -21.20 25.91 -6.98
C ILE A 339 -20.57 27.30 -7.04
N LEU A 340 -21.30 28.29 -7.56
CA LEU A 340 -20.81 29.67 -7.61
C LEU A 340 -20.63 30.28 -6.21
N TYR A 341 -21.54 30.01 -5.27
CA TYR A 341 -21.35 30.43 -3.88
C TYR A 341 -20.08 29.81 -3.27
N THR A 342 -19.81 28.54 -3.54
CA THR A 342 -18.57 27.88 -3.09
C THR A 342 -17.33 28.56 -3.67
N ILE A 343 -17.32 28.86 -4.97
CA ILE A 343 -16.21 29.58 -5.64
C ILE A 343 -16.01 30.98 -5.01
N LEU A 344 -17.09 31.70 -4.73
CA LEU A 344 -17.04 33.02 -4.08
C LEU A 344 -16.50 32.94 -2.65
N ILE A 345 -16.96 31.98 -1.84
CA ILE A 345 -16.48 31.74 -0.48
C ILE A 345 -14.98 31.41 -0.49
N GLN A 346 -14.55 30.52 -1.39
CA GLN A 346 -13.12 30.18 -1.56
C GLN A 346 -12.30 31.38 -2.04
N GLY A 347 -12.83 32.18 -2.96
CA GLY A 347 -12.22 33.40 -3.48
C GLY A 347 -12.04 34.47 -2.40
N LEU A 348 -13.09 34.74 -1.63
CA LEU A 348 -13.07 35.66 -0.48
C LEU A 348 -12.09 35.21 0.60
N SER A 349 -12.06 33.90 0.88
CA SER A 349 -11.11 33.28 1.80
C SER A 349 -9.66 33.50 1.35
N LYS A 350 -9.35 33.29 0.06
CA LYS A 350 -8.01 33.55 -0.51
C LYS A 350 -7.66 35.04 -0.57
N ALA A 351 -8.66 35.90 -0.77
CA ALA A 351 -8.51 37.36 -0.69
C ALA A 351 -8.30 37.86 0.74
N GLY A 352 -8.51 37.00 1.75
CA GLY A 352 -8.35 37.34 3.16
C GLY A 352 -9.53 38.09 3.78
N LYS A 353 -10.70 38.08 3.13
CA LYS A 353 -11.96 38.67 3.60
C LYS A 353 -12.85 37.59 4.19
N ILE A 354 -12.47 37.07 5.36
CA ILE A 354 -13.11 35.88 5.95
C ILE A 354 -14.49 36.23 6.52
N GLU A 355 -14.64 37.43 7.06
CA GLU A 355 -15.89 37.93 7.63
C GLU A 355 -16.98 38.01 6.54
N ASP A 356 -16.61 38.46 5.35
CA ASP A 356 -17.50 38.49 4.19
C ASP A 356 -17.84 37.07 3.69
N ALA A 357 -16.90 36.13 3.79
CA ALA A 357 -17.13 34.72 3.46
C ALA A 357 -18.11 34.04 4.44
N VAL A 358 -17.97 34.29 5.75
CA VAL A 358 -18.88 33.80 6.79
C VAL A 358 -20.28 34.40 6.62
N LYS A 359 -20.37 35.71 6.34
CA LYS A 359 -21.64 36.37 6.02
C LYS A 359 -22.30 35.74 4.78
N LEU A 360 -21.51 35.46 3.75
CA LEU A 360 -22.01 34.85 2.52
C LEU A 360 -22.58 33.46 2.80
N LEU A 361 -21.88 32.62 3.56
CA LEU A 361 -22.32 31.28 4.00
C LEU A 361 -23.66 31.35 4.76
N ARG A 362 -23.75 32.20 5.79
CA ARG A 362 -24.98 32.38 6.60
C ARG A 362 -26.14 33.02 5.83
N SER A 363 -25.86 33.70 4.71
CA SER A 363 -26.89 34.29 3.84
C SER A 363 -27.47 33.32 2.81
N MET A 364 -26.94 32.10 2.67
CA MET A 364 -27.44 31.13 1.68
C MET A 364 -28.85 30.61 2.02
N PRO A 365 -29.19 30.24 3.28
CA PRO A 365 -30.53 29.75 3.62
C PRO A 365 -31.64 30.76 3.36
N SER A 366 -31.40 32.05 3.63
CA SER A 366 -32.37 33.12 3.35
C SER A 366 -32.62 33.36 1.86
N LYS A 367 -31.77 32.80 0.99
CA LYS A 367 -31.93 32.80 -0.48
C LYS A 367 -32.48 31.47 -1.02
N GLY A 368 -32.89 30.56 -0.13
CA GLY A 368 -33.43 29.24 -0.49
C GLY A 368 -32.38 28.23 -0.94
N ILE A 369 -31.11 28.41 -0.56
CA ILE A 369 -30.02 27.49 -0.88
C ILE A 369 -29.42 26.97 0.43
N THR A 370 -29.47 25.66 0.64
CA THR A 370 -28.81 25.01 1.79
C THR A 370 -27.31 24.91 1.52
N PRO A 371 -26.43 25.39 2.43
CA PRO A 371 -25.00 25.17 2.31
C PRO A 371 -24.66 23.69 2.41
N ASP A 372 -23.69 23.24 1.61
CA ASP A 372 -23.17 21.88 1.68
C ASP A 372 -21.87 21.82 2.51
N THR A 373 -21.40 20.60 2.78
CA THR A 373 -20.14 20.34 3.52
C THR A 373 -18.93 21.05 2.88
N TYR A 374 -18.92 21.27 1.56
CA TYR A 374 -17.85 21.97 0.86
C TYR A 374 -17.80 23.47 1.18
N CYS A 375 -18.96 24.12 1.28
CA CYS A 375 -19.06 25.52 1.69
C CYS A 375 -18.51 25.71 3.12
N TYR A 376 -18.90 24.85 4.07
CA TYR A 376 -18.38 24.88 5.44
C TYR A 376 -16.87 24.61 5.49
N ASN A 377 -16.38 23.56 4.81
CA ASN A 377 -14.96 23.20 4.77
C ASN A 377 -14.08 24.33 4.19
N ALA A 378 -14.57 25.10 3.22
CA ALA A 378 -13.85 26.25 2.67
C ALA A 378 -13.61 27.35 3.72
N VAL A 379 -14.63 27.66 4.53
CA VAL A 379 -14.55 28.67 5.60
C VAL A 379 -13.73 28.17 6.78
N ILE A 380 -13.94 26.93 7.24
CA ILE A 380 -13.17 26.31 8.32
C ILE A 380 -11.68 26.33 7.97
N LYS A 381 -11.31 25.98 6.73
CA LYS A 381 -9.93 26.04 6.25
C LYS A 381 -9.36 27.45 6.25
N ALA A 382 -10.16 28.47 5.92
CA ALA A 382 -9.74 29.86 5.94
C ALA A 382 -9.47 30.36 7.37
N LEU A 383 -10.38 30.08 8.30
CA LEU A 383 -10.25 30.41 9.73
C LEU A 383 -9.02 29.72 10.34
N CYS A 384 -8.88 28.43 10.08
CA CYS A 384 -7.72 27.63 10.50
C CYS A 384 -6.39 28.19 9.96
N GLY A 385 -6.36 28.60 8.69
CA GLY A 385 -5.16 29.17 8.06
C GLY A 385 -4.67 30.48 8.69
N ARG A 386 -5.53 31.21 9.42
CA ARG A 386 -5.18 32.42 10.17
C ARG A 386 -4.94 32.19 11.67
N GLY A 387 -5.08 30.95 12.15
CA GLY A 387 -4.91 30.61 13.56
C GLY A 387 -6.17 30.76 14.42
N LEU A 388 -7.33 31.08 13.82
CA LEU A 388 -8.62 31.17 14.51
C LEU A 388 -9.25 29.78 14.68
N LEU A 389 -8.59 28.92 15.45
CA LEU A 389 -8.97 27.51 15.62
C LEU A 389 -10.34 27.33 16.30
N GLU A 390 -10.63 28.12 17.33
CA GLU A 390 -11.87 28.00 18.10
C GLU A 390 -13.10 28.37 17.27
N GLU A 391 -12.99 29.40 16.42
CA GLU A 391 -14.05 29.77 15.47
C GLU A 391 -14.26 28.68 14.42
N GLY A 392 -13.17 28.06 13.94
CA GLY A 392 -13.24 26.92 13.03
C GLY A 392 -13.93 25.69 13.66
N ARG A 393 -13.70 25.43 14.95
CA ARG A 393 -14.35 24.34 15.70
C ARG A 393 -15.82 24.65 15.99
N SER A 394 -16.14 25.89 16.34
CA SER A 394 -17.53 26.36 16.49
C SER A 394 -18.34 26.14 15.21
N LEU A 395 -17.75 26.45 14.05
CA LEU A 395 -18.41 26.26 12.76
C LEU A 395 -18.57 24.78 12.37
N GLN A 396 -17.67 23.89 12.82
CA GLN A 396 -17.84 22.43 12.69
C GLN A 396 -19.01 21.90 13.54
N LEU A 397 -19.19 22.45 14.74
CA LEU A 397 -20.32 22.13 15.61
C LEU A 397 -21.63 22.65 15.01
N GLU A 398 -21.65 23.89 14.52
CA GLU A 398 -22.78 24.48 13.78
C GLU A 398 -23.17 23.60 12.58
N MET A 399 -22.18 23.08 11.84
CA MET A 399 -22.43 22.15 10.74
C MET A 399 -23.15 20.89 11.24
N SER A 400 -22.73 20.31 12.36
CA SER A 400 -23.32 19.09 12.94
C SER A 400 -24.78 19.26 13.43
N GLU A 401 -25.21 20.51 13.68
CA GLU A 401 -26.58 20.85 14.05
C GLU A 401 -27.49 21.09 12.81
N THR A 402 -26.89 21.30 11.64
CA THR A 402 -27.61 21.43 10.35
C THR A 402 -27.76 20.08 9.66
N GLU A 403 -28.56 19.98 8.58
CA GLU A 403 -28.70 18.75 7.76
C GLU A 403 -27.38 18.28 7.08
N SER A 404 -26.24 18.92 7.35
CA SER A 404 -24.91 18.59 6.79
C SER A 404 -24.00 17.94 7.83
N PHE A 405 -23.46 16.75 7.55
CA PHE A 405 -22.58 16.05 8.50
C PHE A 405 -21.08 16.32 8.23
N PRO A 406 -20.22 16.37 9.27
CA PRO A 406 -18.77 16.44 9.10
C PRO A 406 -18.19 15.21 8.40
N ASP A 407 -17.36 15.44 7.40
CA ASP A 407 -16.67 14.37 6.67
C ASP A 407 -15.20 14.23 7.11
N ALA A 408 -14.48 13.25 6.55
CA ALA A 408 -13.06 13.07 6.82
C ALA A 408 -12.21 14.30 6.44
N CYS A 409 -12.65 15.11 5.47
CA CYS A 409 -11.96 16.32 5.04
C CYS A 409 -12.05 17.43 6.10
N THR A 410 -13.22 17.62 6.72
CA THR A 410 -13.43 18.57 7.82
C THR A 410 -12.45 18.32 8.96
N HIS A 411 -12.38 17.08 9.44
CA HIS A 411 -11.47 16.70 10.53
C HIS A 411 -10.00 16.81 10.12
N THR A 412 -9.66 16.48 8.86
CA THR A 412 -8.29 16.63 8.34
C THR A 412 -7.84 18.09 8.34
N ILE A 413 -8.72 19.03 7.98
CA ILE A 413 -8.41 20.47 8.02
C ILE A 413 -8.05 20.91 9.44
N LEU A 414 -8.83 20.46 10.44
CA LEU A 414 -8.60 20.77 11.85
C LEU A 414 -7.30 20.16 12.37
N ILE A 415 -7.06 18.87 12.15
CA ILE A 415 -5.82 18.16 12.54
C ILE A 415 -4.60 18.86 11.94
N CYS A 416 -4.65 19.18 10.65
CA CYS A 416 -3.54 19.83 9.94
C CYS A 416 -3.27 21.23 10.50
N SER A 417 -4.32 21.97 10.87
CA SER A 417 -4.20 23.29 11.50
C SER A 417 -3.65 23.22 12.93
N MET A 418 -4.14 22.28 13.75
CA MET A 418 -3.66 22.07 15.12
C MET A 418 -2.18 21.64 15.13
N CYS A 419 -1.77 20.75 14.23
CA CYS A 419 -0.37 20.36 14.06
C CYS A 419 0.53 21.53 13.64
N ARG A 420 0.05 22.44 12.77
CA ARG A 420 0.81 23.66 12.39
C ARG A 420 1.00 24.63 13.56
N ASN A 421 0.03 24.69 14.46
CA ASN A 421 0.07 25.55 15.65
C ASN A 421 0.76 24.87 16.86
N GLY A 422 1.32 23.65 16.70
CA GLY A 422 2.01 22.92 17.75
C GLY A 422 1.10 22.22 18.78
N LEU A 423 -0.21 22.17 18.53
CA LEU A 423 -1.21 21.56 19.41
C LEU A 423 -1.42 20.08 19.06
N VAL A 424 -0.34 19.29 19.07
CA VAL A 424 -0.35 17.90 18.56
C VAL A 424 -1.30 16.99 19.37
N ARG A 425 -1.33 17.11 20.71
CA ARG A 425 -2.25 16.33 21.55
C ARG A 425 -3.74 16.53 21.24
N LYS A 426 -4.15 17.79 21.00
CA LYS A 426 -5.53 18.09 20.57
C LYS A 426 -5.82 17.52 19.17
N ALA A 427 -4.81 17.43 18.31
CA ALA A 427 -4.95 16.80 17.00
C ALA A 427 -5.14 15.28 17.11
N GLU A 428 -4.50 14.62 18.08
CA GLU A 428 -4.71 13.20 18.39
C GLU A 428 -6.11 12.92 18.95
N GLU A 429 -6.64 13.81 19.80
CA GLU A 429 -8.02 13.73 20.29
C GLU A 429 -9.02 13.76 19.13
N ILE A 430 -8.89 14.72 18.21
CA ILE A 430 -9.72 14.79 17.00
C ILE A 430 -9.53 13.54 16.13
N PHE A 431 -8.31 13.00 16.03
CA PHE A 431 -8.05 11.78 15.28
C PHE A 431 -8.79 10.56 15.85
N LEU A 432 -8.95 10.47 17.17
CA LEU A 432 -9.75 9.44 17.82
C LEU A 432 -11.27 9.69 17.69
N GLU A 433 -11.70 10.95 17.62
CA GLU A 433 -13.10 11.32 17.35
C GLU A 433 -13.57 10.92 15.94
N ILE A 434 -12.67 10.89 14.96
CA ILE A 434 -12.97 10.41 13.59
C ILE A 434 -13.48 8.96 13.64
N GLU A 435 -12.79 8.07 14.37
CA GLU A 435 -13.18 6.65 14.49
C GLU A 435 -14.52 6.50 15.25
N LYS A 436 -14.81 7.37 16.23
CA LYS A 436 -16.07 7.37 16.99
C LYS A 436 -17.28 7.88 16.20
N SER A 437 -17.06 8.78 15.25
CA SER A 437 -18.11 9.36 14.40
C SER A 437 -18.47 8.48 13.19
N GLY A 438 -17.90 7.28 13.08
CA GLY A 438 -18.12 6.36 11.96
C GLY A 438 -17.41 6.77 10.67
N CYS A 439 -16.52 7.77 10.72
CA CYS A 439 -15.71 8.21 9.59
C CYS A 439 -14.37 7.45 9.56
N SER A 440 -13.90 7.02 8.38
CA SER A 440 -12.57 6.43 8.24
C SER A 440 -11.51 7.53 8.00
N PRO A 441 -10.39 7.58 8.77
CA PRO A 441 -9.32 8.52 8.50
C PRO A 441 -8.71 8.30 7.11
N SER A 442 -8.34 9.36 6.41
CA SER A 442 -7.70 9.27 5.07
C SER A 442 -6.17 9.26 5.18
N VAL A 443 -5.45 8.88 4.10
CA VAL A 443 -3.97 9.00 4.03
C VAL A 443 -3.50 10.43 4.35
N ALA A 444 -4.24 11.45 3.89
CA ALA A 444 -3.93 12.85 4.18
C ALA A 444 -4.07 13.19 5.68
N THR A 445 -5.03 12.55 6.37
CA THR A 445 -5.25 12.68 7.81
C THR A 445 -4.06 12.10 8.59
N PHE A 446 -3.63 10.89 8.24
CA PHE A 446 -2.44 10.25 8.82
C PHE A 446 -1.17 11.08 8.54
N ASN A 447 -0.95 11.52 7.30
CA ASN A 447 0.21 12.31 6.92
C ASN A 447 0.29 13.65 7.68
N ALA A 448 -0.86 14.31 7.90
CA ALA A 448 -0.92 15.55 8.66
C ALA A 448 -0.51 15.36 10.14
N LEU A 449 -0.97 14.27 10.77
CA LEU A 449 -0.64 13.94 12.16
C LEU A 449 0.81 13.45 12.31
N ILE A 450 1.31 12.61 11.38
CA ILE A 450 2.71 12.18 11.33
C ILE A 450 3.63 13.41 11.18
N ASP A 451 3.31 14.37 10.31
CA ASP A 451 4.08 15.62 10.17
C ASP A 451 4.05 16.45 11.47
N GLY A 452 2.91 16.48 12.17
CA GLY A 452 2.77 17.09 13.49
C GLY A 452 3.69 16.46 14.54
N LEU A 453 3.66 15.14 14.68
CA LEU A 453 4.49 14.36 15.61
C LEU A 453 5.98 14.48 15.27
N CYS A 454 6.34 14.48 13.98
CA CYS A 454 7.71 14.72 13.55
C CYS A 454 8.19 16.15 13.88
N LYS A 455 7.30 17.15 13.91
CA LYS A 455 7.64 18.51 14.32
C LYS A 455 7.77 18.67 15.85
N SER A 456 7.08 17.85 16.64
CA SER A 456 7.22 17.82 18.09
C SER A 456 8.39 16.97 18.59
N GLY A 457 9.05 16.20 17.71
CA GLY A 457 10.18 15.32 18.05
C GLY A 457 9.75 13.90 18.45
N GLU A 458 8.46 13.57 18.37
CA GLU A 458 7.87 12.30 18.80
C GLU A 458 7.97 11.22 17.70
N LEU A 459 9.20 10.93 17.25
CA LEU A 459 9.45 10.02 16.10
C LEU A 459 8.95 8.58 16.31
N LYS A 460 8.93 8.09 17.56
CA LYS A 460 8.46 6.74 17.87
C LYS A 460 6.96 6.61 17.59
N GLU A 461 6.18 7.61 17.99
CA GLU A 461 4.74 7.66 17.77
C GLU A 461 4.43 7.91 16.30
N ALA A 462 5.18 8.80 15.63
CA ALA A 462 5.07 8.99 14.18
C ALA A 462 5.30 7.67 13.40
N ARG A 463 6.27 6.86 13.82
CA ARG A 463 6.55 5.54 13.23
C ARG A 463 5.48 4.50 13.57
N LEU A 464 4.98 4.50 14.81
CA LEU A 464 3.85 3.66 15.21
C LEU A 464 2.58 4.02 14.45
N LEU A 465 2.35 5.29 14.15
CA LEU A 465 1.21 5.76 13.38
C LEU A 465 1.35 5.42 11.88
N LEU A 466 2.57 5.47 11.32
CA LEU A 466 2.86 4.89 10.01
C LEU A 466 2.61 3.37 10.01
N HIS A 467 3.02 2.66 11.07
CA HIS A 467 2.72 1.24 11.22
C HIS A 467 1.22 0.99 11.44
N LYS A 468 0.46 1.85 12.13
CA LYS A 468 -0.99 1.75 12.27
C LYS A 468 -1.66 1.94 10.90
N MET A 469 -1.16 2.86 10.08
CA MET A 469 -1.57 3.01 8.68
C MET A 469 -1.23 1.76 7.85
N GLU A 470 -0.03 1.19 8.01
CA GLU A 470 0.43 -0.01 7.29
C GLU A 470 -0.24 -1.32 7.75
N VAL A 471 -0.51 -1.49 9.03
CA VAL A 471 -1.12 -2.70 9.62
C VAL A 471 -2.58 -2.85 9.17
N GLY A 472 -3.16 -1.80 8.60
CA GLY A 472 -4.41 -1.87 7.86
C GLY A 472 -4.35 -2.67 6.53
N ARG A 473 -3.17 -3.01 5.97
CA ARG A 473 -3.04 -4.07 4.94
C ARG A 473 -1.63 -4.72 4.88
N PRO A 474 -1.54 -6.04 4.63
CA PRO A 474 -0.26 -6.75 4.49
C PRO A 474 0.53 -6.27 3.26
N ALA A 475 1.71 -5.70 3.52
CA ALA A 475 2.58 -4.97 2.58
C ALA A 475 3.21 -5.77 1.42
N SER A 476 2.71 -6.97 1.09
CA SER A 476 3.34 -7.86 0.10
C SER A 476 2.50 -8.11 -1.17
N LEU A 477 1.28 -7.54 -1.25
CA LEU A 477 0.38 -7.73 -2.40
C LEU A 477 0.51 -6.63 -3.47
N PHE A 478 0.77 -5.38 -3.06
CA PHE A 478 0.97 -4.25 -3.98
C PHE A 478 2.28 -4.37 -4.77
N LEU A 479 3.32 -4.90 -4.11
CA LEU A 479 4.62 -5.18 -4.70
C LEU A 479 4.61 -6.24 -5.80
N ARG A 480 3.70 -7.21 -5.73
CA ARG A 480 3.58 -8.23 -6.78
C ARG A 480 2.74 -7.77 -7.96
N LEU A 481 1.79 -6.85 -7.74
CA LEU A 481 0.93 -6.33 -8.80
C LEU A 481 1.59 -5.21 -9.64
N ALA A 482 2.52 -4.45 -9.05
CA ALA A 482 3.25 -3.40 -9.78
C ALA A 482 4.36 -3.95 -10.71
N HIS A 483 4.86 -5.18 -10.49
CA HIS A 483 5.96 -5.77 -11.26
C HIS A 483 5.53 -6.78 -12.34
N SER A 484 4.28 -7.24 -12.37
CA SER A 484 3.76 -8.06 -13.47
C SER A 484 3.13 -7.16 -14.54
N GLY A 485 3.93 -6.76 -15.53
CA GLY A 485 3.45 -6.05 -16.71
C GLY A 485 2.23 -6.74 -17.34
N ASN A 486 1.24 -5.91 -17.70
CA ASN A 486 0.17 -6.13 -18.67
C ASN A 486 0.02 -7.57 -19.22
N ARG A 487 -0.92 -8.35 -18.65
CA ARG A 487 -1.67 -9.44 -19.33
C ARG A 487 -2.78 -10.06 -18.46
N SER A 488 -2.73 -9.90 -17.14
CA SER A 488 -3.72 -10.52 -16.22
C SER A 488 -5.10 -9.87 -16.21
N PHE A 489 -5.24 -8.61 -16.65
CA PHE A 489 -6.53 -7.92 -16.66
C PHE A 489 -7.45 -8.41 -17.77
N ASP A 490 -6.91 -8.85 -18.92
CA ASP A 490 -7.71 -9.32 -20.06
C ASP A 490 -8.24 -10.76 -19.91
N THR A 491 -7.53 -11.59 -19.14
CA THR A 491 -7.91 -12.98 -18.84
C THR A 491 -8.95 -13.08 -17.72
N MET A 492 -8.97 -12.15 -16.77
CA MET A 492 -9.92 -12.17 -15.64
C MET A 492 -11.35 -11.74 -16.04
N VAL A 493 -11.46 -11.08 -17.19
CA VAL A 493 -12.72 -10.72 -17.85
C VAL A 493 -13.31 -11.89 -18.63
N GLN A 494 -12.45 -12.77 -19.15
CA GLN A 494 -12.89 -13.90 -19.98
C GLN A 494 -13.63 -14.97 -19.17
N SER A 495 -13.41 -15.06 -17.86
CA SER A 495 -14.06 -16.05 -16.99
C SER A 495 -15.40 -15.61 -16.40
N GLY A 496 -15.90 -14.42 -16.76
CA GLY A 496 -17.26 -14.01 -16.51
C GLY A 496 -17.72 -13.83 -15.06
N SER A 497 -16.82 -13.83 -14.08
CA SER A 497 -17.13 -13.58 -12.66
C SER A 497 -16.54 -12.26 -12.17
N ILE A 498 -17.04 -11.14 -12.73
CA ILE A 498 -16.76 -9.78 -12.27
C ILE A 498 -17.05 -9.64 -10.77
N LEU A 499 -18.08 -10.33 -10.28
CA LEU A 499 -18.50 -10.34 -8.88
C LEU A 499 -17.51 -10.98 -7.91
N LYS A 500 -16.74 -11.98 -8.36
CA LYS A 500 -15.76 -12.69 -7.51
C LYS A 500 -14.46 -11.88 -7.41
N ALA A 501 -14.03 -11.30 -8.53
CA ALA A 501 -12.97 -10.30 -8.56
C ALA A 501 -13.28 -9.10 -7.66
N TYR A 502 -14.55 -8.67 -7.66
CA TYR A 502 -15.07 -7.60 -6.84
C TYR A 502 -15.24 -7.99 -5.35
N LYS A 503 -15.79 -9.15 -5.00
CA LYS A 503 -15.88 -9.63 -3.60
C LYS A 503 -14.49 -9.86 -2.99
N ASP A 504 -13.52 -10.28 -3.81
CA ASP A 504 -12.13 -10.33 -3.37
C ASP A 504 -11.58 -8.91 -3.15
N LEU A 505 -11.78 -7.96 -4.08
CA LEU A 505 -11.34 -6.56 -3.94
C LEU A 505 -12.03 -5.75 -2.81
N ALA A 506 -13.33 -5.96 -2.61
CA ALA A 506 -14.15 -5.30 -1.60
C ALA A 506 -13.90 -5.88 -0.20
N HIS A 507 -13.67 -7.20 -0.09
CA HIS A 507 -13.21 -7.79 1.17
C HIS A 507 -11.81 -7.27 1.58
N PHE A 508 -11.00 -6.80 0.62
CA PHE A 508 -9.75 -6.10 0.94
C PHE A 508 -9.96 -4.63 1.35
N ALA A 509 -11.06 -3.97 0.96
CA ALA A 509 -11.26 -2.51 1.10
C ALA A 509 -11.61 -2.04 2.52
N ASP A 510 -12.06 -2.93 3.41
CA ASP A 510 -12.73 -2.49 4.63
C ASP A 510 -11.84 -2.10 5.83
N THR A 511 -10.50 -2.19 5.82
CA THR A 511 -9.74 -1.88 7.06
C THR A 511 -8.29 -1.36 6.91
N GLY A 512 -7.92 -0.64 5.84
CA GLY A 512 -6.62 0.06 5.87
C GLY A 512 -6.18 0.87 4.65
N ASN A 513 -5.48 1.98 4.93
CA ASN A 513 -4.93 2.89 3.93
C ASN A 513 -3.46 2.59 3.62
N SER A 514 -3.07 2.54 2.33
CA SER A 514 -1.66 2.35 1.95
C SER A 514 -0.86 3.67 2.03
N PRO A 515 0.31 3.71 2.69
CA PRO A 515 1.18 4.89 2.68
C PRO A 515 1.66 5.22 1.26
N ASP A 516 1.63 6.50 0.90
CA ASP A 516 2.11 7.01 -0.40
C ASP A 516 3.54 7.59 -0.30
N ILE A 517 4.10 8.07 -1.42
CA ILE A 517 5.44 8.70 -1.44
C ILE A 517 5.49 9.88 -0.46
N VAL A 518 4.38 10.61 -0.28
CA VAL A 518 4.28 11.74 0.64
C VAL A 518 4.41 11.28 2.09
N SER A 519 3.77 10.18 2.48
CA SER A 519 3.88 9.58 3.82
C SER A 519 5.33 9.30 4.21
N TYR A 520 6.08 8.64 3.33
CA TYR A 520 7.50 8.37 3.57
C TYR A 520 8.34 9.64 3.53
N ASN A 521 8.06 10.59 2.64
CA ASN A 521 8.79 11.87 2.57
C ASN A 521 8.64 12.68 3.86
N VAL A 522 7.44 12.69 4.46
CA VAL A 522 7.18 13.34 5.75
C VAL A 522 8.03 12.68 6.85
N LEU A 523 8.01 11.35 6.94
CA LEU A 523 8.77 10.63 7.96
C LEU A 523 10.29 10.79 7.76
N ILE A 524 10.78 10.63 6.52
CA ILE A 524 12.18 10.85 6.13
C ILE A 524 12.62 12.27 6.53
N ASN A 525 11.79 13.28 6.27
CA ASN A 525 12.07 14.65 6.69
C ASN A 525 12.14 14.76 8.23
N GLY A 526 11.27 14.08 8.96
CA GLY A 526 11.31 13.98 10.42
C GLY A 526 12.64 13.42 10.93
N PHE A 527 13.06 12.26 10.43
CA PHE A 527 14.35 11.63 10.77
C PHE A 527 15.55 12.54 10.42
N CYS A 528 15.52 13.22 9.26
CA CYS A 528 16.55 14.19 8.88
C CYS A 528 16.59 15.45 9.75
N ARG A 529 15.50 15.83 10.43
CA ARG A 529 15.46 16.99 11.35
C ARG A 529 16.04 16.66 12.71
N GLU A 530 15.77 15.46 13.23
CA GLU A 530 16.33 14.95 14.49
C GLU A 530 17.80 14.50 14.35
N GLY A 531 18.29 14.34 13.12
CA GLY A 531 19.69 13.98 12.84
C GLY A 531 19.95 12.48 12.68
N ASP A 532 18.92 11.63 12.76
CA ASP A 532 19.01 10.19 12.49
C ASP A 532 18.93 9.91 10.98
N ILE A 533 20.07 10.09 10.30
CA ILE A 533 20.17 9.90 8.85
C ILE A 533 20.15 8.42 8.45
N ASP A 534 20.66 7.52 9.30
CA ASP A 534 20.64 6.09 9.00
C ASP A 534 19.21 5.52 9.06
N GLY A 535 18.37 6.02 9.98
CA GLY A 535 16.93 5.78 9.96
C GLY A 535 16.25 6.27 8.68
N ALA A 536 16.60 7.48 8.22
CA ALA A 536 16.07 8.05 6.97
C ALA A 536 16.49 7.25 5.72
N LEU A 537 17.74 6.79 5.63
CA LEU A 537 18.23 5.95 4.54
C LEU A 537 17.62 4.54 4.56
N LYS A 538 17.40 3.96 5.74
CA LYS A 538 16.63 2.71 5.89
C LYS A 538 15.20 2.88 5.37
N LEU A 539 14.55 4.00 5.66
CA LEU A 539 13.21 4.30 5.14
C LEU A 539 13.20 4.50 3.61
N LEU A 540 14.26 5.08 3.02
CA LEU A 540 14.41 5.12 1.56
C LEU A 540 14.49 3.71 0.97
N ASN A 541 15.26 2.81 1.58
CA ASN A 541 15.34 1.42 1.14
C ASN A 541 13.99 0.71 1.29
N VAL A 542 13.25 0.95 2.37
CA VAL A 542 11.89 0.42 2.55
C VAL A 542 10.92 0.98 1.49
N LEU A 543 10.99 2.27 1.17
CA LEU A 543 10.20 2.90 0.11
C LEU A 543 10.48 2.25 -1.26
N GLN A 544 11.76 2.03 -1.59
CA GLN A 544 12.18 1.38 -2.83
C GLN A 544 11.78 -0.10 -2.87
N LEU A 545 11.98 -0.82 -1.76
CA LEU A 545 11.54 -2.20 -1.60
C LEU A 545 10.02 -2.36 -1.72
N LYS A 546 9.25 -1.30 -1.45
CA LYS A 546 7.78 -1.23 -1.60
C LYS A 546 7.30 -0.84 -2.99
N GLY A 547 8.21 -0.67 -3.95
CA GLY A 547 7.87 -0.41 -5.36
C GLY A 547 7.44 1.04 -5.63
N LEU A 548 7.59 1.94 -4.66
CA LEU A 548 7.39 3.37 -4.85
C LEU A 548 8.71 3.98 -5.35
N SER A 549 8.67 4.69 -6.47
CA SER A 549 9.85 5.40 -6.98
C SER A 549 10.06 6.69 -6.17
N PRO A 550 11.22 6.88 -5.52
CA PRO A 550 11.51 8.13 -4.84
C PRO A 550 11.42 9.31 -5.82
N ASP A 551 10.78 10.39 -5.41
CA ASP A 551 10.58 11.58 -6.24
C ASP A 551 11.66 12.64 -5.97
N SER A 552 11.59 13.75 -6.71
CA SER A 552 12.55 14.85 -6.52
C SER A 552 12.50 15.47 -5.11
N VAL A 553 11.36 15.34 -4.40
CA VAL A 553 11.18 15.82 -3.03
C VAL A 553 11.87 14.87 -2.05
N THR A 554 11.78 13.55 -2.24
CA THR A 554 12.49 12.54 -1.44
C THR A 554 13.99 12.78 -1.46
N TYR A 555 14.58 12.89 -2.67
CA TYR A 555 16.01 13.12 -2.83
C TYR A 555 16.44 14.47 -2.28
N ASN A 556 15.67 15.54 -2.52
CA ASN A 556 15.98 16.86 -1.99
C ASN A 556 15.97 16.88 -0.45
N THR A 557 15.06 16.14 0.18
CA THR A 557 14.94 16.02 1.63
C THR A 557 16.15 15.30 2.23
N LEU A 558 16.52 14.14 1.65
CA LEU A 558 17.68 13.36 2.10
C LEU A 558 19.01 14.08 1.87
N ILE A 559 19.20 14.73 0.72
CA ILE A 559 20.40 15.53 0.43
C ILE A 559 20.53 16.67 1.45
N ASN A 560 19.43 17.35 1.77
CA ASN A 560 19.43 18.38 2.80
C ASN A 560 19.74 17.81 4.20
N GLY A 561 19.23 16.61 4.54
CA GLY A 561 19.54 15.91 5.79
C GLY A 561 21.01 15.51 5.91
N LEU A 562 21.56 14.85 4.88
CA LEU A 562 22.95 14.40 4.83
C LEU A 562 23.95 15.55 5.00
N HIS A 563 23.69 16.69 4.35
CA HIS A 563 24.53 17.87 4.52
C HIS A 563 24.44 18.51 5.91
N ARG A 564 23.29 18.43 6.61
CA ARG A 564 23.15 18.90 8.00
C ARG A 564 24.04 18.13 8.95
N VAL A 565 24.16 16.82 8.77
CA VAL A 565 24.98 15.93 9.62
C VAL A 565 26.44 15.85 9.14
N GLY A 566 26.76 16.42 7.97
CA GLY A 566 28.14 16.53 7.46
C GLY A 566 28.61 15.34 6.60
N ARG A 567 27.71 14.44 6.20
CA ARG A 567 28.00 13.28 5.32
C ARG A 567 27.90 13.67 3.84
N GLU A 568 28.82 14.52 3.38
CA GLU A 568 28.78 15.14 2.05
C GLU A 568 28.98 14.14 0.89
N GLU A 569 29.91 13.20 1.01
CA GLU A 569 30.19 12.22 -0.06
C GLU A 569 28.96 11.37 -0.40
N GLU A 570 28.19 11.00 0.62
CA GLU A 570 26.97 10.22 0.45
C GLU A 570 25.85 11.04 -0.21
N ALA A 571 25.76 12.35 0.07
CA ALA A 571 24.82 13.25 -0.61
C ALA A 571 25.12 13.35 -2.12
N PHE A 572 26.40 13.44 -2.49
CA PHE A 572 26.81 13.43 -3.90
C PHE A 572 26.65 12.05 -4.54
N LYS A 573 26.93 10.95 -3.82
CA LYS A 573 26.63 9.58 -4.31
C LYS A 573 25.14 9.41 -4.62
N LEU A 574 24.25 9.88 -3.73
CA LEU A 574 22.80 9.87 -3.96
C LEU A 574 22.38 10.71 -5.18
N PHE A 575 23.07 11.81 -5.45
CA PHE A 575 22.85 12.63 -6.64
C PHE A 575 23.32 11.93 -7.93
N TYR A 576 24.46 11.24 -7.92
CA TYR A 576 25.02 10.58 -9.10
C TYR A 576 24.50 9.15 -9.36
N ALA A 577 23.83 8.52 -8.39
CA ALA A 577 23.48 7.10 -8.46
C ALA A 577 22.45 6.72 -9.54
N LYS A 578 21.64 7.65 -10.07
CA LYS A 578 20.67 7.38 -11.14
C LYS A 578 20.43 8.62 -12.03
N ASP A 579 21.11 8.68 -13.16
CA ASP A 579 21.01 9.79 -14.14
C ASP A 579 19.69 9.79 -14.96
N ASP A 580 18.78 8.84 -14.71
CA ASP A 580 17.51 8.65 -15.44
C ASP A 580 16.41 9.67 -15.09
N PHE A 581 16.54 10.43 -14.00
CA PHE A 581 15.57 11.48 -13.66
C PHE A 581 16.10 12.86 -14.07
N ARG A 582 15.23 13.67 -14.71
CA ARG A 582 15.42 15.12 -14.80
C ARG A 582 15.37 15.68 -13.37
N HIS A 583 16.52 15.76 -12.69
CA HIS A 583 16.57 16.30 -11.32
C HIS A 583 15.95 17.71 -11.30
N SER A 584 15.05 17.94 -10.34
CA SER A 584 14.32 19.20 -10.27
C SER A 584 15.27 20.37 -9.93
N PRO A 585 14.94 21.61 -10.33
CA PRO A 585 15.74 22.80 -10.01
C PRO A 585 15.93 23.00 -8.49
N ALA A 586 15.10 22.38 -7.65
CA ALA A 586 15.21 22.41 -6.20
C ALA A 586 16.43 21.62 -5.69
N VAL A 587 16.74 20.46 -6.29
CA VAL A 587 17.87 19.61 -5.89
C VAL A 587 19.20 20.30 -6.17
N TYR A 588 19.36 20.86 -7.37
CA TYR A 588 20.55 21.65 -7.73
C TYR A 588 20.73 22.85 -6.81
N ARG A 589 19.67 23.61 -6.52
CA ARG A 589 19.72 24.75 -5.58
C ARG A 589 20.16 24.32 -4.17
N SER A 590 19.67 23.19 -3.66
CA SER A 590 20.08 22.67 -2.35
C SER A 590 21.56 22.30 -2.33
N LEU A 591 22.05 21.54 -3.32
CA LEU A 591 23.46 21.16 -3.44
C LEU A 591 24.38 22.38 -3.59
N MET A 592 23.99 23.36 -4.42
CA MET A 592 24.70 24.63 -4.56
C MET A 592 24.76 25.39 -3.24
N THR A 593 23.64 25.46 -2.51
CA THR A 593 23.56 26.16 -1.22
C THR A 593 24.50 25.55 -0.20
N TRP A 594 24.53 24.22 -0.08
CA TRP A 594 25.42 23.53 0.85
C TRP A 594 26.89 23.57 0.44
N SER A 595 27.18 23.46 -0.86
CA SER A 595 28.54 23.61 -1.41
C SER A 595 29.10 25.00 -1.13
N CYS A 596 28.28 26.05 -1.33
CA CYS A 596 28.62 27.43 -0.96
C CYS A 596 28.86 27.59 0.54
N ARG A 597 28.01 27.02 1.41
CA ARG A 597 28.19 27.04 2.87
C ARG A 597 29.49 26.39 3.34
N ARG A 598 29.98 25.40 2.60
CA ARG A 598 31.25 24.69 2.85
C ARG A 598 32.46 25.31 2.13
N ARG A 599 32.30 26.51 1.53
CA ARG A 599 33.32 27.26 0.77
C ARG A 599 33.82 26.56 -0.52
N LYS A 600 33.04 25.63 -1.08
CA LYS A 600 33.35 24.92 -2.34
C LYS A 600 32.65 25.59 -3.54
N LEU A 601 33.10 26.79 -3.90
CA LEU A 601 32.41 27.63 -4.90
C LEU A 601 32.46 27.04 -6.33
N LEU A 602 33.59 26.43 -6.71
CA LEU A 602 33.78 25.82 -8.03
C LEU A 602 32.82 24.64 -8.27
N VAL A 603 32.55 23.85 -7.23
CA VAL A 603 31.60 22.73 -7.30
C VAL A 603 30.17 23.26 -7.49
N ALA A 604 29.79 24.32 -6.78
CA ALA A 604 28.48 24.96 -6.95
C ALA A 604 28.30 25.55 -8.36
N PHE A 605 29.38 26.08 -8.96
CA PHE A 605 29.37 26.58 -10.33
C PHE A 605 29.16 25.45 -11.36
N ASN A 606 29.96 24.39 -11.26
CA ASN A 606 29.87 23.24 -12.16
C ASN A 606 28.50 22.54 -12.09
N LEU A 607 27.87 22.48 -10.92
CA LEU A 607 26.51 21.94 -10.75
C LEU A 607 25.47 22.77 -11.51
N TRP A 608 25.59 24.09 -11.48
CA TRP A 608 24.69 24.98 -12.22
C TRP A 608 24.91 24.87 -13.74
N MET A 609 26.16 24.79 -14.19
CA MET A 609 26.48 24.56 -15.60
C MET A 609 25.95 23.20 -16.09
N LYS A 610 26.07 22.14 -15.28
CA LYS A 610 25.48 20.83 -15.58
C LYS A 610 23.95 20.90 -15.70
N TYR A 611 23.29 21.72 -14.88
CA TYR A 611 21.86 21.97 -14.98
C TYR A 611 21.49 22.73 -16.27
N LEU A 612 22.23 23.79 -16.61
CA LEU A 612 22.01 24.57 -17.83
C LEU A 612 22.24 23.72 -19.09
N LYS A 613 23.32 22.94 -19.17
CA LYS A 613 23.60 21.98 -20.26
C LYS A 613 22.45 20.96 -20.46
N LYS A 614 21.69 20.63 -19.40
CA LYS A 614 20.61 19.63 -19.44
C LYS A 614 19.24 20.21 -19.84
N ILE A 615 19.00 21.50 -19.62
CA ILE A 615 17.73 22.19 -19.96
C ILE A 615 17.82 22.91 -21.29
N SER A 616 18.99 23.43 -21.61
CA SER A 616 19.28 24.07 -22.88
C SER A 616 20.19 23.16 -23.67
N CYS A 617 19.77 22.80 -24.88
CA CYS A 617 20.59 22.36 -25.99
C CYS A 617 21.62 23.45 -26.33
N LEU A 618 22.54 23.70 -25.40
CA LEU A 618 23.67 24.60 -25.51
C LEU A 618 24.73 23.90 -26.35
N ASP A 619 25.35 24.64 -27.26
CA ASP A 619 26.57 24.19 -27.94
C ASP A 619 27.67 24.04 -26.89
N ASP A 620 28.31 22.87 -26.86
CA ASP A 620 29.33 22.51 -25.85
C ASP A 620 30.49 23.53 -25.80
N GLU A 621 30.77 24.23 -26.91
CA GLU A 621 31.79 25.29 -27.01
C GLU A 621 31.48 26.49 -26.10
N THR A 622 30.27 27.05 -26.14
CA THR A 622 29.92 28.24 -25.35
C THR A 622 29.93 27.93 -23.84
N ALA A 623 29.54 26.70 -23.48
CA ALA A 623 29.52 26.27 -22.08
C ALA A 623 30.94 26.01 -21.54
N ASN A 624 31.85 25.48 -22.37
CA ASN A 624 33.24 25.27 -21.99
C ASN A 624 34.02 26.58 -21.88
N GLU A 625 33.74 27.57 -22.74
CA GLU A 625 34.31 28.93 -22.61
C GLU A 625 33.93 29.60 -21.28
N ILE A 626 32.66 29.51 -20.87
CA ILE A 626 32.18 30.07 -19.59
C ILE A 626 32.83 29.36 -18.39
N GLU A 627 32.97 28.04 -18.44
CA GLU A 627 33.69 27.26 -17.41
C GLU A 627 35.17 27.63 -17.33
N GLN A 628 35.81 27.92 -18.46
CA GLN A 628 37.21 28.31 -18.53
C GLN A 628 37.44 29.72 -17.99
N CYS A 629 36.62 30.70 -18.38
CA CYS A 629 36.66 32.05 -17.81
C CYS A 629 36.49 32.04 -16.28
N PHE A 630 35.66 31.14 -15.73
CA PHE A 630 35.50 31.01 -14.27
C PHE A 630 36.73 30.40 -13.59
N LYS A 631 37.42 29.44 -14.23
CA LYS A 631 38.67 28.84 -13.74
C LYS A 631 39.85 29.83 -13.78
N GLU A 632 39.88 30.70 -14.80
CA GLU A 632 40.92 31.72 -14.99
C GLU A 632 40.73 32.96 -14.08
N GLY A 633 39.59 33.05 -13.37
CA GLY A 633 39.30 34.14 -12.43
C GLY A 633 38.56 35.33 -13.04
N GLU A 634 38.22 35.30 -14.33
CA GLU A 634 37.41 36.31 -15.04
C GLU A 634 35.90 36.20 -14.68
N THR A 635 35.59 36.28 -13.39
CA THR A 635 34.24 36.09 -12.83
C THR A 635 33.19 37.06 -13.38
N GLU A 636 33.56 38.32 -13.67
CA GLU A 636 32.65 39.31 -14.22
C GLU A 636 32.18 38.96 -15.63
N ARG A 637 33.12 38.58 -16.51
CA ARG A 637 32.84 38.21 -17.90
C ARG A 637 31.98 36.96 -17.98
N ALA A 638 32.27 35.95 -17.15
CA ALA A 638 31.48 34.75 -17.04
C ALA A 638 30.03 35.06 -16.57
N LEU A 639 29.86 35.92 -15.56
CA LEU A 639 28.55 36.26 -15.01
C LEU A 639 27.67 37.04 -16.00
N ARG A 640 28.25 38.02 -16.72
CA ARG A 640 27.54 38.81 -17.73
C ARG A 640 27.02 37.92 -18.87
N ARG A 641 27.83 36.98 -19.35
CA ARG A 641 27.44 36.00 -20.37
C ARG A 641 26.36 35.03 -19.87
N LEU A 642 26.43 34.60 -18.61
CA LEU A 642 25.44 33.71 -18.01
C LEU A 642 24.07 34.38 -17.85
N ILE A 643 24.05 35.65 -17.44
CA ILE A 643 22.82 36.44 -17.34
C ILE A 643 22.23 36.66 -18.74
N GLU A 644 23.03 36.97 -19.76
CA GLU A 644 22.56 37.12 -21.13
C GLU A 644 21.92 35.85 -21.70
N LEU A 645 22.44 34.67 -21.34
CA LEU A 645 21.85 33.38 -21.68
C LEU A 645 20.49 33.16 -21.00
N ASP A 646 20.38 33.47 -19.71
CA ASP A 646 19.11 33.37 -18.96
C ASP A 646 18.06 34.36 -19.45
N THR A 647 18.47 35.58 -19.86
CA THR A 647 17.55 36.64 -20.30
C THR A 647 16.93 36.32 -21.67
N ARG A 648 17.63 35.58 -22.55
CA ARG A 648 17.11 35.18 -23.88
C ARG A 648 15.98 34.14 -23.81
N LYS A 649 15.73 33.52 -22.65
CA LYS A 649 14.81 32.37 -22.51
C LYS A 649 13.57 32.62 -21.65
N ASP A 650 13.34 33.84 -21.16
CA ASP A 650 12.18 34.21 -20.30
C ASP A 650 12.02 33.39 -18.99
N GLU A 651 12.99 32.53 -18.61
CA GLU A 651 13.01 31.75 -17.37
C GLU A 651 14.08 32.23 -16.37
N LEU A 652 14.12 33.55 -16.10
CA LEU A 652 15.14 34.14 -15.23
C LEU A 652 14.96 33.66 -13.77
N THR A 653 15.74 32.66 -13.36
CA THR A 653 15.66 32.10 -12.00
C THR A 653 16.63 32.82 -11.05
N LEU A 654 16.11 33.66 -10.14
CA LEU A 654 16.89 34.45 -9.18
C LEU A 654 17.71 33.64 -8.13
N GLY A 655 17.35 32.36 -7.94
CA GLY A 655 17.91 31.47 -6.92
C GLY A 655 19.44 31.23 -6.99
N PRO A 656 20.00 30.74 -8.10
CA PRO A 656 21.44 30.48 -8.29
C PRO A 656 22.34 31.69 -7.99
N TYR A 657 22.01 32.87 -8.52
CA TYR A 657 22.79 34.10 -8.33
C TYR A 657 22.79 34.55 -6.86
N THR A 658 21.65 34.42 -6.18
CA THR A 658 21.54 34.68 -4.75
C THR A 658 22.41 33.71 -3.93
N ILE A 659 22.40 32.42 -4.29
CA ILE A 659 23.20 31.38 -3.63
C ILE A 659 24.70 31.63 -3.82
N TRP A 660 25.13 32.07 -5.01
CA TRP A 660 26.52 32.45 -5.27
C TRP A 660 26.93 33.71 -4.52
N LEU A 661 26.10 34.76 -4.47
CA LEU A 661 26.40 35.97 -3.70
C LEU A 661 26.63 35.64 -2.21
N ILE A 662 25.77 34.80 -1.64
CA ILE A 662 25.90 34.33 -0.24
C ILE A 662 27.16 33.47 -0.08
N GLY A 663 27.46 32.60 -1.04
CA GLY A 663 28.66 31.75 -1.04
C GLY A 663 29.96 32.56 -1.10
N LEU A 664 30.04 33.57 -1.98
CA LEU A 664 31.18 34.47 -2.12
C LEU A 664 31.43 35.22 -0.81
N CYS A 665 30.37 35.77 -0.19
CA CYS A 665 30.44 36.39 1.14
C CYS A 665 30.95 35.42 2.23
N GLN A 666 30.54 34.15 2.21
CA GLN A 666 30.96 33.14 3.20
C GLN A 666 32.39 32.63 2.99
N SER A 667 32.89 32.68 1.75
CA SER A 667 34.27 32.35 1.39
C SER A 667 35.25 33.51 1.63
N GLY A 668 34.76 34.72 1.90
CA GLY A 668 35.59 35.90 2.12
C GLY A 668 36.02 36.64 0.85
N ARG A 669 35.47 36.30 -0.31
CA ARG A 669 35.72 36.94 -1.62
C ARG A 669 34.76 38.12 -1.83
N PHE A 670 34.85 39.14 -0.96
CA PHE A 670 33.90 40.25 -0.95
C PHE A 670 33.99 41.19 -2.15
N HIS A 671 35.17 41.34 -2.75
CA HIS A 671 35.34 42.13 -3.97
C HIS A 671 34.49 41.56 -5.12
N GLU A 672 34.57 40.25 -5.33
CA GLU A 672 33.75 39.57 -6.34
C GLU A 672 32.27 39.57 -5.97
N ALA A 673 31.92 39.45 -4.68
CA ALA A 673 30.53 39.58 -4.25
C ALA A 673 29.94 40.97 -4.56
N LEU A 674 30.73 42.04 -4.40
CA LEU A 674 30.35 43.40 -4.78
C LEU A 674 30.20 43.55 -6.30
N MET A 675 31.09 42.94 -7.10
CA MET A 675 30.95 42.93 -8.56
C MET A 675 29.69 42.17 -9.01
N VAL A 676 29.37 41.03 -8.39
CA VAL A 676 28.12 40.31 -8.69
C VAL A 676 26.91 41.16 -8.30
N PHE A 677 26.96 41.85 -7.16
CA PHE A 677 25.90 42.76 -6.72
C PHE A 677 25.68 43.92 -7.71
N SER A 678 26.76 44.55 -8.20
CA SER A 678 26.65 45.65 -9.18
C SER A 678 26.11 45.18 -10.53
N VAL A 679 26.58 44.04 -11.06
CA VAL A 679 26.10 43.48 -12.34
C VAL A 679 24.61 43.09 -12.26
N LEU A 680 24.15 42.53 -11.13
CA LEU A 680 22.73 42.24 -10.92
C LEU A 680 21.88 43.52 -10.87
N ARG A 681 22.38 44.57 -10.21
CA ARG A 681 21.73 45.89 -10.15
C ARG A 681 21.64 46.54 -11.53
N GLU A 682 22.71 46.51 -12.33
CA GLU A 682 22.74 47.03 -13.71
C GLU A 682 21.68 46.37 -14.60
N LYS A 683 21.54 45.04 -14.50
CA LYS A 683 20.56 44.26 -15.28
C LYS A 683 19.14 44.32 -14.69
N LYS A 684 18.88 45.18 -13.69
CA LYS A 684 17.59 45.35 -12.98
C LYS A 684 17.06 44.06 -12.32
N ILE A 685 17.96 43.18 -11.90
CA ILE A 685 17.61 41.93 -11.23
C ILE A 685 17.55 42.18 -9.72
N LEU A 686 16.40 41.89 -9.09
CA LEU A 686 16.16 42.16 -7.66
C LEU A 686 17.01 41.26 -6.76
N VAL A 687 17.89 41.85 -5.96
CA VAL A 687 18.76 41.13 -5.01
C VAL A 687 17.99 40.86 -3.71
N THR A 688 18.04 39.63 -3.22
CA THR A 688 17.21 39.21 -2.08
C THR A 688 17.75 39.71 -0.73
N PRO A 689 16.87 40.04 0.26
CA PRO A 689 17.29 40.55 1.57
C PRO A 689 18.32 39.69 2.34
N PRO A 690 18.25 38.34 2.36
CA PRO A 690 19.23 37.51 3.06
C PRO A 690 20.66 37.67 2.54
N SER A 691 20.80 37.93 1.24
CA SER A 691 22.09 38.11 0.58
C SER A 691 22.70 39.48 0.90
N CYS A 692 21.89 40.54 0.92
CA CYS A 692 22.29 41.86 1.40
C CYS A 692 22.73 41.84 2.87
N VAL A 693 22.00 41.14 3.75
CA VAL A 693 22.38 41.01 5.18
C VAL A 693 23.79 40.40 5.34
N LYS A 694 24.10 39.35 4.56
CA LYS A 694 25.39 38.68 4.66
C LYS A 694 26.53 39.51 4.08
N LEU A 695 26.27 40.26 3.01
CA LEU A 695 27.20 41.19 2.39
C LEU A 695 27.49 42.38 3.31
N ILE A 696 26.47 43.03 3.87
CA ILE A 696 26.60 44.14 4.85
C ILE A 696 27.45 43.69 6.05
N HIS A 697 27.12 42.54 6.65
CA HIS A 697 27.88 42.04 7.80
C HIS A 697 29.35 41.76 7.46
N GLY A 698 29.63 41.24 6.26
CA GLY A 698 30.98 40.97 5.78
C GLY A 698 31.79 42.21 5.48
N LEU A 699 31.17 43.22 4.87
CA LEU A 699 31.77 44.53 4.57
C LEU A 699 32.06 45.33 5.84
N CYS A 700 31.13 45.34 6.81
CA CYS A 700 31.35 45.93 8.12
C CYS A 700 32.54 45.30 8.86
N LYS A 701 32.68 43.96 8.79
CA LYS A 701 33.81 43.26 9.41
C LYS A 701 35.18 43.61 8.80
N ARG A 702 35.21 44.11 7.56
CA ARG A 702 36.43 44.54 6.85
C ARG A 702 36.60 46.06 6.76
N GLU A 703 35.79 46.82 7.53
CA GLU A 703 35.81 48.29 7.54
C GLU A 703 35.51 48.96 6.19
N GLN A 704 34.95 48.23 5.21
CA GLN A 704 34.49 48.78 3.93
C GLN A 704 33.09 49.39 4.08
N LEU A 705 33.01 50.45 4.89
CA LEU A 705 31.75 51.01 5.36
C LEU A 705 30.91 51.68 4.26
N ASP A 706 31.53 52.28 3.24
CA ASP A 706 30.79 52.96 2.16
C ASP A 706 30.01 52.00 1.28
N ALA A 707 30.63 50.87 0.93
CA ALA A 707 29.97 49.79 0.20
C ALA A 707 28.85 49.14 1.04
N ALA A 708 29.03 49.04 2.36
CA ALA A 708 27.99 48.51 3.26
C ALA A 708 26.76 49.44 3.32
N ILE A 709 26.98 50.76 3.28
CA ILE A 709 25.91 51.76 3.22
C ILE A 709 25.17 51.69 1.88
N ASP A 710 25.86 51.62 0.74
CA ASP A 710 25.21 51.51 -0.59
C ASP A 710 24.31 50.26 -0.68
N VAL A 711 24.78 49.10 -0.19
CA VAL A 711 23.98 47.87 -0.15
C VAL A 711 22.77 48.02 0.79
N PHE A 712 22.90 48.74 1.91
CA PHE A 712 21.78 48.98 2.82
C PHE A 712 20.76 49.97 2.25
N LEU A 713 21.21 51.05 1.61
CA LEU A 713 20.34 51.99 0.91
C LEU A 713 19.55 51.31 -0.20
N TYR A 714 20.19 50.40 -0.96
CA TYR A 714 19.49 49.55 -1.92
C TYR A 714 18.33 48.76 -1.27
N THR A 715 18.49 48.26 -0.04
CA THR A 715 17.40 47.55 0.64
C THR A 715 16.24 48.47 1.03
N LEU A 716 16.52 49.72 1.40
CA LEU A 716 15.49 50.72 1.71
C LEU A 716 14.76 51.17 0.43
N ASP A 717 15.49 51.42 -0.66
CA ASP A 717 14.92 51.86 -1.94
C ASP A 717 13.99 50.80 -2.55
N ASN A 718 14.17 49.52 -2.20
CA ASN A 718 13.32 48.41 -2.62
C ASN A 718 12.28 48.01 -1.55
N ASN A 719 12.04 48.84 -0.52
CA ASN A 719 11.09 48.59 0.58
C ASN A 719 11.34 47.30 1.39
N PHE A 720 12.57 46.82 1.46
CA PHE A 720 12.93 45.67 2.28
C PHE A 720 13.26 46.09 3.71
N LYS A 721 12.39 45.71 4.66
CA LYS A 721 12.63 45.94 6.09
C LYS A 721 13.53 44.83 6.68
N LEU A 722 14.80 45.15 6.91
CA LEU A 722 15.77 44.26 7.54
C LEU A 722 15.55 44.16 9.06
N MET A 723 16.02 43.06 9.66
CA MET A 723 15.93 42.85 11.11
C MET A 723 16.74 43.91 11.88
N PRO A 724 16.22 44.43 13.02
CA PRO A 724 16.90 45.40 13.89
C PRO A 724 18.35 45.05 14.24
N ARG A 725 18.67 43.76 14.42
CA ARG A 725 20.03 43.30 14.75
C ARG A 725 21.06 43.64 13.67
N VAL A 726 20.68 43.63 12.40
CA VAL A 726 21.57 43.92 11.27
C VAL A 726 21.81 45.43 11.20
N CYS A 727 20.75 46.22 11.36
CA CYS A 727 20.83 47.67 11.47
C CYS A 727 21.71 48.10 12.64
N ASN A 728 21.55 47.48 13.81
CA ASN A 728 22.37 47.76 14.99
C ASN A 728 23.86 47.44 14.75
N TYR A 729 24.16 46.38 13.99
CA TYR A 729 25.54 46.02 13.65
C TYR A 729 26.18 47.01 12.67
N LEU A 730 25.43 47.46 11.66
CA LEU A 730 25.89 48.50 10.73
C LEU A 730 26.11 49.83 11.47
N LEU A 731 25.13 50.28 12.27
CA LEU A 731 25.22 51.51 13.04
C LEU A 731 26.37 51.48 14.07
N SER A 732 26.56 50.36 14.78
CA SER A 732 27.70 50.22 15.72
C SER A 732 29.06 50.22 15.02
N SER A 733 29.16 49.67 13.81
CA SER A 733 30.40 49.72 13.01
C SER A 733 30.68 51.13 12.47
N LEU A 734 29.63 51.88 12.11
CA LEU A 734 29.75 53.27 11.65
C LEU A 734 30.11 54.24 12.78
N LEU A 735 29.56 54.04 13.99
CA LEU A 735 29.85 54.86 15.18
C LEU A 735 31.29 54.69 15.71
N GLN A 736 32.00 53.62 15.33
CA GLN A 736 33.42 53.42 15.65
C GLN A 736 34.36 54.24 14.75
N SER A 737 33.88 54.73 13.59
CA SER A 737 34.65 55.53 12.65
C SER A 737 34.39 57.04 12.85
N ARG A 738 35.42 57.79 13.29
CA ARG A 738 35.31 59.24 13.57
C ARG A 738 34.92 60.08 12.35
N GLU A 739 35.23 59.63 11.14
CA GLU A 739 35.03 60.39 9.90
C GLU A 739 33.62 60.31 9.30
N LYS A 740 32.72 59.46 9.83
CA LYS A 740 31.43 59.13 9.17
C LYS A 740 30.18 59.48 9.98
N MET A 741 30.31 60.29 11.03
CA MET A 741 29.19 60.69 11.90
C MET A 741 28.08 61.45 11.15
N GLU A 742 28.42 62.24 10.14
CA GLU A 742 27.46 63.02 9.35
C GLU A 742 26.57 62.10 8.47
N ILE A 743 27.13 61.01 7.94
CA ILE A 743 26.42 60.00 7.14
C ILE A 743 25.47 59.18 8.01
N VAL A 744 25.82 58.94 9.28
CA VAL A 744 24.93 58.24 10.24
C VAL A 744 23.63 59.01 10.43
N SER A 745 23.68 60.34 10.56
CA SER A 745 22.50 61.20 10.71
C SER A 745 21.57 61.20 9.49
N GLN A 746 22.15 61.15 8.27
CA GLN A 746 21.37 61.03 7.04
C GLN A 746 20.73 59.64 6.88
N LEU A 747 21.44 58.60 7.30
CA LEU A 747 20.98 57.21 7.24
C LEU A 747 19.82 56.95 8.23
N THR A 748 19.92 57.44 9.46
CA THR A 748 18.87 57.32 10.48
C THR A 748 17.59 58.01 10.06
N ASN A 749 17.67 59.21 9.47
CA ASN A 749 16.51 59.91 8.89
C ASN A 749 15.81 59.09 7.79
N ARG A 750 16.57 58.42 6.92
CA ARG A 750 16.01 57.53 5.89
C ARG A 750 15.38 56.27 6.49
N MET A 751 15.95 55.75 7.58
CA MET A 751 15.39 54.60 8.31
C MET A 751 14.07 54.95 9.03
N GLU A 752 13.97 56.13 9.64
CA GLU A 752 12.72 56.58 10.26
C GLU A 752 11.59 56.72 9.24
N ARG A 753 11.88 57.28 8.06
CA ARG A 753 10.93 57.36 6.93
C ARG A 753 10.49 55.99 6.42
N ALA A 754 11.34 54.97 6.56
CA ALA A 754 11.01 53.57 6.24
C ALA A 754 10.34 52.81 7.42
N GLY A 755 10.01 53.50 8.52
CA GLY A 755 9.25 52.96 9.66
C GLY A 755 10.07 52.16 10.68
N TYR A 756 11.39 52.42 10.80
CA TYR A 756 12.21 51.85 11.87
C TYR A 756 12.16 52.69 13.15
N ASP A 757 12.09 52.05 14.32
CA ASP A 757 12.27 52.70 15.62
C ASP A 757 13.77 52.86 15.90
N VAL A 758 14.33 53.95 15.38
CA VAL A 758 15.76 54.26 15.46
C VAL A 758 16.19 54.60 16.89
N ASP A 759 15.28 55.16 17.68
CA ASP A 759 15.53 55.62 19.04
C ASP A 759 15.79 54.44 20.00
N SER A 760 15.03 53.35 19.85
CA SER A 760 15.28 52.08 20.54
C SER A 760 16.58 51.39 20.09
N MET A 761 16.91 51.47 18.80
CA MET A 761 18.14 50.89 18.22
C MET A 761 19.42 51.59 18.71
N LEU A 762 19.41 52.92 18.82
CA LEU A 762 20.56 53.71 19.31
C LEU A 762 20.79 53.51 20.82
N ARG A 763 19.73 53.46 21.64
CA ARG A 763 19.83 53.20 23.10
C ARG A 763 20.48 51.84 23.40
N PHE A 764 20.13 50.80 22.64
CA PHE A 764 20.71 49.46 22.80
C PHE A 764 22.23 49.42 22.49
N ASN A 765 22.67 50.22 21.51
CA ASN A 765 24.08 50.31 21.13
C ASN A 765 24.92 51.14 22.12
N LEU A 766 24.37 52.23 22.67
CA LEU A 766 25.01 53.03 23.73
C LEU A 766 25.24 52.23 25.02
N LEU A 767 24.27 51.38 25.42
CA LEU A 767 24.39 50.47 26.56
C LEU A 767 25.51 49.43 26.40
N LYS A 768 25.80 49.00 25.17
CA LYS A 768 26.88 48.04 24.86
C LYS A 768 28.25 48.70 24.87
N HIS A 769 28.36 49.95 24.41
CA HIS A 769 29.59 50.76 24.50
C HIS A 769 29.96 51.09 25.96
N HIS A 770 28.98 51.32 26.84
CA HIS A 770 29.23 51.51 28.28
C HIS A 770 29.72 50.23 29.00
N ARG A 771 29.41 49.02 28.50
CA ARG A 771 29.94 47.76 29.04
C ARG A 771 31.38 47.46 28.61
N TYR A 772 31.79 47.85 27.40
CA TYR A 772 33.15 47.61 26.90
C TYR A 772 34.20 48.57 27.47
N ARG A 773 33.81 49.78 27.91
CA ARG A 773 34.72 50.72 28.59
C ARG A 773 34.94 50.43 30.08
N LYS A 774 34.24 49.45 30.66
CA LYS A 774 34.29 49.14 32.10
C LYS A 774 35.16 47.91 32.46
N GLN A 775 35.96 47.38 31.53
CA GLN A 775 36.82 46.21 31.79
C GLN A 775 38.31 46.51 32.05
N ASP A 776 38.75 47.76 31.92
CA ASP A 776 40.06 48.20 32.40
C ASP A 776 39.87 49.40 33.33
N LEU A 777 39.79 49.13 34.64
CA LEU A 777 40.28 49.95 35.76
C LEU A 777 39.57 49.58 37.08
N TRP A 778 40.37 48.96 37.95
CA TRP A 778 40.37 49.00 39.42
C TRP A 778 39.49 48.05 40.26
N LYS A 779 40.22 47.49 41.25
CA LYS A 779 39.86 46.71 42.43
C LYS A 779 39.12 47.57 43.48
N PRO A 780 38.58 46.95 44.56
CA PRO A 780 37.35 47.36 45.23
C PRO A 780 37.56 48.12 46.54
N GLU A 781 36.53 48.86 46.98
CA GLU A 781 36.19 49.38 48.32
C GLU A 781 34.99 50.35 48.13
N ALA A 782 34.00 50.60 48.98
CA ALA A 782 33.41 50.03 50.19
C ALA A 782 32.09 50.85 50.45
N LEU A 783 31.12 50.27 51.18
CA LEU A 783 30.11 50.91 52.08
C LEU A 783 28.97 51.80 51.49
N GLU A 784 27.70 51.41 51.70
CA GLU A 784 26.69 52.03 52.62
C GLU A 784 25.93 53.21 51.94
N GLU A 785 24.64 53.50 52.08
CA GLU A 785 23.60 53.24 53.09
C GLU A 785 22.21 53.68 52.52
N MET A 786 21.12 53.14 53.11
CA MET A 786 19.77 53.71 53.39
C MET A 786 18.89 54.30 52.26
N GLU A 787 17.67 53.77 52.02
CA GLU A 787 16.37 54.05 52.71
C GLU A 787 15.89 55.50 52.44
N GLU A 788 14.62 55.86 52.13
CA GLU A 788 13.32 55.35 52.56
C GLU A 788 12.16 56.10 51.83
N GLY A 789 10.93 55.55 51.88
CA GLY A 789 9.65 56.31 51.94
C GLY A 789 8.94 56.69 50.62
N LYS A 790 7.87 55.99 50.18
CA LYS A 790 6.40 56.23 50.47
C LYS A 790 5.88 57.59 49.92
N ASN A 791 4.72 57.74 49.28
CA ASN A 791 3.49 56.95 49.23
C ASN A 791 2.50 57.52 48.18
N MET A 792 1.63 56.64 47.64
CA MET A 792 0.21 56.84 47.24
C MET A 792 -0.12 57.88 46.14
N SER A 793 -1.09 57.73 45.23
CA SER A 793 -2.32 56.91 45.02
C SER A 793 -2.82 57.32 43.61
N SER A 794 -3.67 56.65 42.83
CA SER A 794 -4.54 55.48 42.91
C SER A 794 -5.13 55.23 41.50
N GLU A 795 -5.68 54.03 41.30
CA GLU A 795 -6.70 53.65 40.29
C GLU A 795 -6.28 53.31 38.84
N SER A 796 -5.93 52.02 38.63
CA SER A 796 -6.92 51.04 38.14
C SER A 796 -6.51 49.61 38.54
N MET A 797 -7.13 49.07 39.60
CA MET A 797 -7.13 47.65 39.98
C MET A 797 -7.84 46.82 38.88
N ALA A 798 -7.25 45.73 38.37
CA ALA A 798 -7.13 44.38 38.98
C ALA A 798 -8.49 43.65 39.02
N PHE A 799 -8.64 42.49 38.38
CA PHE A 799 -8.15 41.18 38.84
C PHE A 799 -8.01 40.24 37.61
N SER A 800 -6.91 39.51 37.35
CA SER A 800 -6.26 38.43 38.13
C SER A 800 -7.23 37.25 38.39
N SER A 801 -6.93 35.99 38.04
CA SER A 801 -5.81 35.21 38.55
C SER A 801 -5.69 33.86 37.82
N LEU A 802 -4.45 33.39 37.62
CA LEU A 802 -3.89 32.10 38.09
C LEU A 802 -2.67 31.69 37.25
N LEU A 803 -1.48 32.01 37.76
CA LEU A 803 -0.49 31.03 38.26
C LEU A 803 0.84 31.73 38.51
N ARG A 804 1.14 31.94 39.80
CA ARG A 804 2.44 32.34 40.30
C ARG A 804 2.76 31.45 41.51
N SER A 805 3.75 30.57 41.36
CA SER A 805 4.69 30.09 42.39
C SER A 805 5.65 29.13 41.65
N ALA A 806 6.95 29.04 41.89
CA ALA A 806 7.82 29.68 42.87
C ALA A 806 9.24 29.74 42.30
N ALA A 807 9.99 30.76 42.70
CA ALA A 807 11.44 30.73 42.74
C ALA A 807 11.85 30.86 44.21
N ALA A 808 12.77 30.02 44.69
CA ALA A 808 13.87 30.36 45.60
C ALA A 808 14.53 29.09 46.15
N SER A 809 15.85 28.94 45.95
CA SER A 809 16.86 29.04 47.02
C SER A 809 18.21 28.44 46.59
N THR A 810 19.27 29.20 46.87
CA THR A 810 20.69 28.88 46.76
C THR A 810 21.26 28.68 48.17
N VAL A 811 22.05 27.63 48.44
CA VAL A 811 23.10 27.63 49.49
C VAL A 811 24.25 26.66 49.12
N ALA A 812 25.47 27.24 49.10
CA ALA A 812 26.83 26.77 49.42
C ALA A 812 27.37 25.34 49.10
N ALA A 813 28.64 25.32 48.68
CA ALA A 813 29.57 24.16 48.62
C ALA A 813 30.25 23.90 50.01
N PRO A 814 30.96 22.77 50.25
CA PRO A 814 32.29 22.51 49.66
C PRO A 814 32.63 21.04 49.27
N ARG A 815 33.71 20.93 48.48
CA ARG A 815 34.52 19.78 47.99
C ARG A 815 35.08 18.86 49.11
N PRO A 816 35.56 17.60 48.89
CA PRO A 816 36.73 17.27 48.03
C PRO A 816 36.79 15.91 47.28
N ASP A 817 37.58 15.96 46.19
CA ASP A 817 38.60 15.05 45.66
C ASP A 817 38.36 13.54 45.43
N PHE A 818 38.63 13.05 44.20
CA PHE A 818 39.91 12.41 43.79
C PHE A 818 39.77 11.44 42.58
N PHE A 819 40.78 11.51 41.69
CA PHE A 819 41.29 10.53 40.70
C PHE A 819 40.37 10.08 39.54
N SER A 820 40.52 10.64 38.34
CA SER A 820 41.52 10.34 37.28
C SER A 820 41.29 9.04 36.50
N SER A 821 40.93 9.16 35.22
CA SER A 821 41.17 8.14 34.20
C SER A 821 42.14 8.73 33.18
N PRO A 822 43.25 8.05 32.83
CA PRO A 822 44.20 8.57 31.88
C PRO A 822 43.75 8.30 30.44
N ALA A 823 44.22 9.19 29.58
CA ALA A 823 44.06 9.24 28.17
C ALA A 823 44.80 8.10 27.44
N SER A 824 44.26 7.81 26.26
CA SER A 824 44.92 7.20 25.12
C SER A 824 46.20 7.92 24.73
N ASP A 825 47.26 7.17 24.47
CA ASP A 825 48.40 7.66 23.69
C ASP A 825 48.39 7.06 22.28
N HIS A 826 48.51 7.97 21.31
CA HIS A 826 48.67 7.69 19.90
C HIS A 826 50.11 7.31 19.57
N SER A 827 50.29 6.45 18.56
CA SER A 827 51.27 6.54 17.45
C SER A 827 51.55 5.12 16.94
N LYS A 828 51.93 4.83 15.70
CA LYS A 828 52.04 5.51 14.41
C LYS A 828 52.37 4.38 13.42
N VAL A 829 51.79 4.46 12.22
CA VAL A 829 52.47 4.26 10.92
C VAL A 829 52.90 2.85 10.47
N SER A 830 52.55 2.62 9.19
CA SER A 830 53.16 1.73 8.17
C SER A 830 52.86 0.24 8.27
N SER A 831 52.79 -0.53 7.19
CA SER A 831 52.55 -0.29 5.76
C SER A 831 52.47 -1.69 5.14
N SER A 832 51.87 -1.76 3.96
CA SER A 832 52.25 -2.67 2.85
C SER A 832 52.09 -4.19 3.00
N LEU A 833 51.25 -4.70 2.08
CA LEU A 833 51.51 -5.77 1.11
C LEU A 833 51.76 -7.20 1.63
N GLY A 834 51.04 -8.17 1.05
CA GLY A 834 51.59 -9.52 0.95
C GLY A 834 50.59 -10.65 0.79
N PHE A 835 50.10 -10.82 -0.44
CA PHE A 835 49.71 -12.07 -1.09
C PHE A 835 49.90 -13.41 -0.33
N SER A 836 48.78 -14.14 -0.25
CA SER A 836 48.56 -15.45 -0.90
C SER A 836 49.04 -16.77 -0.25
N ARG A 837 48.10 -17.72 -0.39
CA ARG A 837 48.25 -19.15 -0.70
C ARG A 837 48.49 -20.14 0.44
N ASN A 838 47.45 -20.96 0.59
CA ASN A 838 47.45 -22.43 0.55
C ASN A 838 48.35 -23.16 1.54
N LEU A 839 47.73 -23.97 2.40
CA LEU A 839 47.72 -25.44 2.27
C LEU A 839 47.08 -26.07 3.52
N LYS A 840 45.97 -26.78 3.30
CA LYS A 840 45.55 -27.97 4.07
C LYS A 840 46.63 -29.07 3.92
N PRO A 841 46.48 -30.24 4.55
CA PRO A 841 45.97 -30.59 5.88
C PRO A 841 46.87 -31.66 6.57
N SER A 842 46.63 -31.98 7.85
CA SER A 842 46.64 -33.34 8.45
C SER A 842 46.79 -33.20 9.97
N ARG A 843 45.77 -33.59 10.74
CA ARG A 843 45.67 -34.87 11.46
C ARG A 843 46.90 -35.17 12.30
N PHE A 844 46.77 -35.08 13.64
CA PHE A 844 47.09 -36.21 14.50
C PHE A 844 46.26 -36.22 15.80
N SER A 845 46.07 -37.44 16.25
CA SER A 845 45.36 -37.92 17.43
C SER A 845 46.08 -37.60 18.75
N SER A 846 45.27 -37.24 19.73
CA SER A 846 45.31 -37.58 21.16
C SER A 846 46.58 -38.20 21.78
N GLY A 847 47.01 -37.59 22.89
CA GLY A 847 47.79 -38.20 23.96
C GLY A 847 47.85 -37.28 25.18
N ILE A 848 47.15 -37.65 26.25
CA ILE A 848 47.01 -36.90 27.51
C ILE A 848 48.15 -37.26 28.46
N SER A 849 48.70 -36.26 29.17
CA SER A 849 49.20 -36.41 30.54
C SER A 849 49.34 -35.02 31.21
N SER A 850 49.00 -34.95 32.49
CA SER A 850 48.67 -33.76 33.27
C SER A 850 49.64 -33.53 34.44
N SER A 851 49.98 -32.26 34.75
CA SER A 851 50.29 -31.81 36.13
C SER A 851 50.38 -30.28 36.29
N ILE A 852 49.22 -29.66 36.57
CA ILE A 852 48.86 -28.62 37.58
C ILE A 852 49.93 -27.62 38.12
N GLN A 853 49.65 -26.31 38.01
CA GLN A 853 49.50 -25.36 39.15
C GLN A 853 48.85 -24.01 38.75
N LYS A 854 48.21 -23.35 39.73
CA LYS A 854 46.97 -22.54 39.65
C LYS A 854 47.18 -21.02 39.52
N GLY A 855 46.16 -20.31 39.00
CA GLY A 855 46.05 -18.84 39.13
C GLY A 855 44.88 -18.12 38.42
N ASN A 856 43.63 -18.54 38.69
CA ASN A 856 42.36 -17.77 38.56
C ASN A 856 42.05 -16.92 37.30
N ALA A 857 41.44 -17.56 36.30
CA ALA A 857 40.37 -16.95 35.49
C ALA A 857 39.01 -17.47 35.99
N ARG A 858 38.03 -16.57 36.16
CA ARG A 858 36.65 -16.92 36.57
C ARG A 858 36.05 -17.92 35.56
N SER A 859 35.85 -19.13 36.04
CA SER A 859 35.17 -20.23 35.36
C SER A 859 33.69 -19.89 35.14
N VAL A 860 33.27 -19.79 33.88
CA VAL A 860 31.89 -20.17 33.53
C VAL A 860 31.91 -21.68 33.44
N GLN A 861 31.32 -22.36 34.44
CA GLN A 861 31.10 -23.79 34.32
C GLN A 861 30.09 -24.04 33.18
N PRO A 862 30.35 -24.97 32.26
CA PRO A 862 29.29 -25.46 31.39
C PRO A 862 28.25 -26.14 32.28
N ILE A 863 27.01 -25.67 32.21
CA ILE A 863 25.88 -26.39 32.80
C ILE A 863 25.88 -27.76 32.13
N LYS A 864 26.17 -28.83 32.90
CA LYS A 864 25.89 -30.20 32.45
C LYS A 864 24.40 -30.23 32.10
N ALA A 865 24.05 -30.45 30.83
CA ALA A 865 22.72 -30.91 30.46
C ALA A 865 22.43 -32.14 31.32
N THR A 866 21.37 -32.09 32.12
CA THR A 866 21.17 -33.04 33.24
C THR A 866 19.99 -33.97 33.02
N ALA A 867 19.35 -33.96 31.84
CA ALA A 867 18.16 -34.75 31.61
C ALA A 867 18.11 -35.34 30.20
N THR A 868 19.12 -36.13 29.84
CA THR A 868 18.94 -37.19 28.84
C THR A 868 19.79 -38.39 29.25
N GLU A 869 19.19 -39.32 30.01
CA GLU A 869 19.74 -40.68 30.12
C GLU A 869 19.98 -41.18 28.70
N VAL A 870 21.18 -41.69 28.41
CA VAL A 870 21.52 -42.30 27.13
C VAL A 870 20.52 -43.45 26.88
N PRO A 871 19.56 -43.33 25.94
CA PRO A 871 18.82 -44.48 25.48
C PRO A 871 19.84 -45.42 24.85
N SER A 872 19.73 -46.70 25.15
CA SER A 872 20.35 -47.73 24.33
C SER A 872 20.06 -47.40 22.86
N ALA A 873 21.13 -47.23 22.07
CA ALA A 873 21.00 -47.10 20.62
C ALA A 873 20.01 -48.16 20.14
N VAL A 874 19.04 -47.78 19.29
CA VAL A 874 18.06 -48.70 18.72
C VAL A 874 18.84 -49.92 18.24
N ARG A 875 18.74 -51.02 18.99
CA ARG A 875 19.49 -52.24 18.71
C ARG A 875 18.97 -52.74 17.39
N ARG A 876 19.72 -52.56 16.31
CA ARG A 876 19.39 -53.22 15.05
C ARG A 876 19.43 -54.72 15.29
N SER A 877 18.40 -55.39 14.81
CA SER A 877 18.26 -56.83 14.97
C SER A 877 19.49 -57.55 14.40
N SER A 878 20.12 -58.42 15.20
CA SER A 878 21.10 -59.40 14.72
C SER A 878 20.44 -60.75 14.41
N SER A 879 19.10 -60.84 14.45
CA SER A 879 18.41 -62.08 14.13
C SER A 879 18.49 -62.38 12.63
N SER A 880 18.69 -63.65 12.29
CA SER A 880 19.02 -64.17 10.96
C SER A 880 17.89 -64.08 9.92
N GLY A 881 16.82 -63.31 10.17
CA GLY A 881 15.65 -63.18 9.29
C GLY A 881 15.35 -61.72 8.96
N LYS A 882 15.25 -61.40 7.67
CA LYS A 882 14.87 -60.06 7.18
C LYS A 882 13.38 -59.83 7.42
N THR A 883 13.02 -58.63 7.86
CA THR A 883 11.61 -58.26 8.05
C THR A 883 10.94 -58.13 6.68
N LYS A 884 9.95 -58.97 6.41
CA LYS A 884 9.25 -58.99 5.11
C LYS A 884 8.17 -57.92 5.05
N VAL A 885 8.34 -56.98 4.12
CA VAL A 885 7.50 -55.79 3.99
C VAL A 885 6.73 -55.78 2.68
N GLY A 886 5.43 -55.50 2.76
CA GLY A 886 4.58 -55.12 1.63
C GLY A 886 4.35 -53.61 1.61
N ILE A 887 4.20 -53.02 0.43
CA ILE A 887 3.92 -51.59 0.28
C ILE A 887 2.60 -51.42 -0.47
N ASN A 888 1.62 -50.74 0.14
CA ASN A 888 0.41 -50.33 -0.54
C ASN A 888 0.52 -48.86 -0.97
N GLY A 889 0.37 -48.60 -2.27
CA GLY A 889 0.57 -47.31 -2.93
C GLY A 889 2.01 -47.08 -3.36
N PHE A 890 2.23 -46.81 -4.65
CA PHE A 890 3.55 -46.56 -5.22
C PHE A 890 3.81 -45.08 -5.52
N GLY A 891 3.32 -44.21 -4.62
CA GLY A 891 3.53 -42.77 -4.66
C GLY A 891 4.92 -42.35 -4.15
N ARG A 892 5.04 -41.09 -3.72
CA ARG A 892 6.33 -40.51 -3.25
C ARG A 892 6.94 -41.28 -2.07
N ILE A 893 6.14 -41.59 -1.04
CA ILE A 893 6.62 -42.31 0.15
C ILE A 893 6.84 -43.79 -0.14
N GLY A 894 5.86 -44.51 -0.70
CA GLY A 894 5.99 -45.94 -0.99
C GLY A 894 7.21 -46.26 -1.87
N ARG A 895 7.48 -45.43 -2.90
CA ARG A 895 8.68 -45.57 -3.74
C ARG A 895 9.98 -45.39 -2.94
N LEU A 896 10.04 -44.41 -2.05
CA LEU A 896 11.26 -44.16 -1.27
C LEU A 896 11.48 -45.16 -0.16
N VAL A 897 10.41 -45.66 0.47
CA VAL A 897 10.48 -46.81 1.37
C VAL A 897 11.12 -48.00 0.65
N LEU A 898 10.70 -48.31 -0.59
CA LEU A 898 11.34 -49.33 -1.41
C LEU A 898 12.82 -48.99 -1.70
N ARG A 899 13.13 -47.78 -2.17
CA ARG A 899 14.52 -47.38 -2.47
C ARG A 899 15.43 -47.51 -1.26
N ILE A 900 15.01 -47.03 -0.09
CA ILE A 900 15.82 -47.11 1.13
C ILE A 900 15.99 -48.57 1.57
N ALA A 901 14.92 -49.38 1.51
CA ALA A 901 14.99 -50.80 1.85
C ALA A 901 16.02 -51.57 0.98
N THR A 902 16.28 -51.16 -0.27
CA THR A 902 17.33 -51.81 -1.09
C THR A 902 18.75 -51.59 -0.58
N SER A 903 18.97 -50.57 0.27
CA SER A 903 20.26 -50.28 0.91
C SER A 903 20.35 -50.80 2.34
N ARG A 904 19.31 -51.50 2.81
CA ARG A 904 19.18 -52.03 4.16
C ARG A 904 19.19 -53.55 4.12
N ASP A 905 19.98 -54.17 4.99
CA ASP A 905 20.12 -55.62 5.05
C ASP A 905 19.09 -56.29 5.96
N ASP A 906 18.41 -55.51 6.80
CA ASP A 906 17.44 -55.95 7.80
C ASP A 906 15.99 -56.04 7.28
N ILE A 907 15.71 -55.47 6.10
CA ILE A 907 14.37 -55.36 5.51
C ILE A 907 14.35 -55.98 4.12
N ASP A 908 13.28 -56.73 3.83
CA ASP A 908 13.05 -57.33 2.52
C ASP A 908 11.67 -56.95 2.00
N VAL A 909 11.61 -56.13 0.95
CA VAL A 909 10.33 -55.77 0.33
C VAL A 909 9.92 -56.86 -0.65
N VAL A 910 8.83 -57.56 -0.34
CA VAL A 910 8.40 -58.75 -1.10
C VAL A 910 7.27 -58.46 -2.08
N ALA A 911 6.50 -57.39 -1.83
CA ALA A 911 5.36 -57.02 -2.66
C ALA A 911 5.07 -55.51 -2.65
N VAL A 912 4.59 -55.00 -3.79
CA VAL A 912 4.09 -53.64 -3.96
C VAL A 912 2.71 -53.71 -4.63
N ASN A 913 1.73 -53.02 -4.06
CA ASN A 913 0.40 -52.90 -4.65
C ASN A 913 0.14 -51.46 -5.12
N ASP A 914 -0.20 -51.28 -6.39
CA ASP A 914 -0.80 -50.04 -6.90
C ASP A 914 -1.76 -50.35 -8.07
N PRO A 915 -3.06 -50.01 -7.96
CA PRO A 915 -4.04 -50.32 -9.00
C PRO A 915 -3.96 -49.44 -10.25
N PHE A 916 -3.10 -48.42 -10.26
CA PHE A 916 -2.99 -47.44 -11.35
C PHE A 916 -1.63 -47.47 -12.06
N ILE A 917 -0.67 -48.27 -11.59
CA ILE A 917 0.71 -48.29 -12.07
C ILE A 917 1.11 -49.74 -12.35
N ASP A 918 1.48 -50.05 -13.60
CA ASP A 918 1.98 -51.38 -13.97
C ASP A 918 3.47 -51.55 -13.62
N ALA A 919 3.97 -52.80 -13.68
CA ALA A 919 5.36 -53.10 -13.35
C ALA A 919 6.38 -52.30 -14.20
N LYS A 920 6.11 -52.10 -15.50
CA LYS A 920 7.01 -51.33 -16.39
C LYS A 920 7.12 -49.87 -15.96
N TYR A 921 5.99 -49.26 -15.61
CA TYR A 921 5.95 -47.88 -15.15
C TYR A 921 6.49 -47.74 -13.72
N MET A 922 6.28 -48.73 -12.85
CA MET A 922 6.93 -48.80 -11.53
C MET A 922 8.46 -48.81 -11.68
N ALA A 923 9.01 -49.64 -12.57
CA ALA A 923 10.44 -49.68 -12.86
C ALA A 923 10.97 -48.33 -13.39
N TYR A 924 10.21 -47.67 -14.28
CA TYR A 924 10.53 -46.34 -14.77
C TYR A 924 10.58 -45.29 -13.65
N MET A 925 9.52 -45.21 -12.82
CA MET A 925 9.44 -44.27 -11.69
C MET A 925 10.49 -44.57 -10.62
N LEU A 926 10.81 -45.84 -10.40
CA LEU A 926 11.87 -46.25 -9.49
C LEU A 926 13.24 -45.88 -10.04
N LYS A 927 13.47 -45.93 -11.36
CA LYS A 927 14.73 -45.56 -12.00
C LYS A 927 14.98 -44.05 -12.02
N TYR A 928 13.96 -43.25 -12.35
CA TYR A 928 14.08 -41.81 -12.55
C TYR A 928 13.28 -41.02 -11.50
N ASP A 929 13.96 -40.23 -10.67
CA ASP A 929 13.33 -39.34 -9.68
C ASP A 929 13.97 -37.96 -9.73
N SER A 930 13.15 -36.93 -9.93
CA SER A 930 13.63 -35.55 -10.11
C SER A 930 14.10 -34.89 -8.80
N THR A 931 13.71 -35.42 -7.64
CA THR A 931 14.11 -34.91 -6.33
C THR A 931 15.38 -35.62 -5.86
N HIS A 932 15.37 -36.95 -5.88
CA HIS A 932 16.44 -37.79 -5.30
C HIS A 932 17.43 -38.33 -6.34
N GLY A 933 17.26 -37.95 -7.61
CA GLY A 933 18.09 -38.41 -8.71
C GLY A 933 17.80 -39.85 -9.14
N ASN A 934 18.66 -40.33 -10.05
CA ASN A 934 18.55 -41.67 -10.61
C ASN A 934 18.88 -42.74 -9.57
N PHE A 935 18.14 -43.85 -9.61
CA PHE A 935 18.43 -45.01 -8.77
C PHE A 935 19.77 -45.64 -9.16
N LYS A 936 20.57 -45.98 -8.14
CA LYS A 936 21.94 -46.49 -8.32
C LYS A 936 22.03 -48.01 -8.51
N GLY A 937 20.95 -48.74 -8.23
CA GLY A 937 20.89 -50.20 -8.36
C GLY A 937 20.39 -50.69 -9.73
N SER A 938 20.36 -52.01 -9.92
CA SER A 938 19.77 -52.63 -11.11
C SER A 938 18.25 -52.80 -10.95
N ILE A 939 17.51 -52.59 -12.04
CA ILE A 939 16.06 -52.79 -12.11
C ILE A 939 15.75 -53.48 -13.44
N ASN A 940 15.17 -54.69 -13.37
CA ASN A 940 14.70 -55.44 -14.51
C ASN A 940 13.20 -55.77 -14.33
N VAL A 941 12.43 -55.68 -15.41
CA VAL A 941 11.03 -56.15 -15.42
C VAL A 941 11.06 -57.58 -15.94
N ILE A 942 10.68 -58.55 -15.10
CA ILE A 942 10.62 -59.96 -15.51
C ILE A 942 9.32 -60.22 -16.28
N ASP A 943 8.20 -59.82 -15.68
CA ASP A 943 6.85 -59.93 -16.23
C ASP A 943 5.95 -58.83 -15.65
N ASP A 944 4.68 -58.79 -16.06
CA ASP A 944 3.73 -57.75 -15.65
C ASP A 944 3.38 -57.79 -14.14
N SER A 945 3.76 -58.87 -13.44
CA SER A 945 3.52 -59.10 -12.01
C SER A 945 4.80 -59.17 -11.16
N THR A 946 5.99 -59.01 -11.75
CA THR A 946 7.26 -59.24 -11.04
C THR A 946 8.36 -58.27 -11.48
N LEU A 947 8.93 -57.56 -10.51
CA LEU A 947 10.13 -56.73 -10.66
C LEU A 947 11.34 -57.40 -10.03
N GLU A 948 12.49 -57.28 -10.68
CA GLU A 948 13.78 -57.64 -10.10
C GLU A 948 14.57 -56.37 -9.80
N ILE A 949 14.90 -56.16 -8.52
CA ILE A 949 15.66 -55.00 -8.04
C ILE A 949 16.91 -55.51 -7.31
N ASN A 950 18.10 -55.15 -7.79
CA ASN A 950 19.38 -55.66 -7.28
C ASN A 950 19.43 -57.20 -7.18
N GLY A 951 18.82 -57.91 -8.14
CA GLY A 951 18.74 -59.37 -8.18
C GLY A 951 17.68 -59.99 -7.25
N LYS A 952 16.89 -59.18 -6.53
CA LYS A 952 15.77 -59.66 -5.70
C LYS A 952 14.43 -59.47 -6.39
N LYS A 953 13.55 -60.46 -6.30
CA LYS A 953 12.19 -60.40 -6.86
C LYS A 953 11.21 -59.70 -5.92
N VAL A 954 10.43 -58.78 -6.46
CA VAL A 954 9.36 -58.04 -5.80
C VAL A 954 8.09 -58.22 -6.61
N ASN A 955 7.04 -58.76 -5.98
CA ASN A 955 5.77 -58.98 -6.66
C ASN A 955 4.99 -57.67 -6.81
N VAL A 956 4.33 -57.48 -7.94
CA VAL A 956 3.49 -56.32 -8.25
C VAL A 956 2.03 -56.76 -8.32
N VAL A 957 1.19 -56.04 -7.57
CA VAL A 957 -0.24 -56.29 -7.48
C VAL A 957 -1.01 -55.01 -7.83
N SER A 958 -2.18 -55.14 -8.43
CA SER A 958 -3.01 -54.00 -8.85
C SER A 958 -4.44 -54.12 -8.33
N LYS A 959 -4.60 -54.35 -7.03
CA LYS A 959 -5.91 -54.46 -6.36
C LYS A 959 -6.31 -53.12 -5.73
N ARG A 960 -7.60 -52.78 -5.86
CA ARG A 960 -8.17 -51.55 -5.29
C ARG A 960 -8.62 -51.71 -3.84
N ASP A 961 -9.17 -52.88 -3.51
CA ASP A 961 -9.56 -53.20 -2.14
C ASP A 961 -8.37 -53.84 -1.40
N PRO A 962 -7.90 -53.25 -0.28
CA PRO A 962 -6.87 -53.85 0.56
C PRO A 962 -7.14 -55.28 1.03
N ALA A 963 -8.40 -55.67 1.17
CA ALA A 963 -8.79 -57.01 1.60
C ALA A 963 -8.55 -58.08 0.53
N GLU A 964 -8.48 -57.68 -0.74
CA GLU A 964 -8.20 -58.58 -1.88
C GLU A 964 -6.71 -58.71 -2.19
N ILE A 965 -5.85 -57.96 -1.51
CA ILE A 965 -4.40 -58.06 -1.70
C ILE A 965 -3.91 -59.29 -0.92
N PRO A 966 -3.32 -60.30 -1.59
CA PRO A 966 -2.94 -61.55 -0.96
C PRO A 966 -1.58 -61.43 -0.24
N TRP A 967 -1.50 -60.60 0.80
CA TRP A 967 -0.26 -60.35 1.55
C TRP A 967 0.37 -61.63 2.12
N ALA A 968 -0.46 -62.56 2.63
CA ALA A 968 0.03 -63.85 3.14
C ALA A 968 0.72 -64.69 2.06
N ASP A 969 0.10 -64.82 0.87
CA ASP A 969 0.65 -65.61 -0.24
C ASP A 969 1.94 -65.00 -0.80
N LEU A 970 2.05 -63.67 -0.72
CA LEU A 970 3.23 -62.91 -1.13
C LEU A 970 4.30 -62.83 -0.02
N GLY A 971 4.00 -63.32 1.17
CA GLY A 971 4.90 -63.38 2.32
C GLY A 971 5.14 -62.04 3.02
N ALA A 972 4.25 -61.05 2.91
CA ALA A 972 4.39 -59.75 3.56
C ALA A 972 3.78 -59.77 4.98
N ASP A 973 4.64 -59.73 6.00
CA ASP A 973 4.22 -59.68 7.41
C ASP A 973 3.85 -58.26 7.85
N TYR A 974 4.63 -57.26 7.41
CA TYR A 974 4.43 -55.85 7.71
C TYR A 974 4.00 -55.11 6.45
N VAL A 975 2.96 -54.28 6.52
CA VAL A 975 2.47 -53.48 5.39
C VAL A 975 2.63 -52.00 5.66
N VAL A 976 3.28 -51.29 4.74
CA VAL A 976 3.30 -49.83 4.70
C VAL A 976 2.11 -49.34 3.88
N GLU A 977 1.14 -48.73 4.56
CA GLU A 977 0.00 -48.08 3.94
C GLU A 977 0.39 -46.64 3.53
N SER A 978 0.62 -46.44 2.24
CA SER A 978 1.09 -45.17 1.64
C SER A 978 0.24 -44.63 0.50
N SER A 979 -0.97 -45.17 0.31
CA SER A 979 -1.97 -44.63 -0.62
C SER A 979 -2.55 -43.29 -0.14
N GLY A 980 -2.54 -43.05 1.18
CA GLY A 980 -3.20 -41.90 1.81
C GLY A 980 -4.74 -42.00 1.89
N VAL A 981 -5.31 -43.16 1.55
CA VAL A 981 -6.77 -43.39 1.53
C VAL A 981 -7.24 -44.14 2.80
N PHE A 982 -6.47 -45.13 3.26
CA PHE A 982 -6.83 -46.02 4.37
C PHE A 982 -6.18 -45.58 5.69
N THR A 983 -6.46 -44.35 6.12
CA THR A 983 -5.74 -43.71 7.25
C THR A 983 -6.37 -43.92 8.63
N THR A 984 -7.43 -44.72 8.76
CA THR A 984 -8.10 -45.03 10.04
C THR A 984 -7.97 -46.50 10.39
N LEU A 985 -8.13 -46.85 11.68
CA LEU A 985 -8.02 -48.25 12.13
C LEU A 985 -8.94 -49.17 11.34
N SER A 986 -10.22 -48.80 11.20
CA SER A 986 -11.21 -49.60 10.48
C SER A 986 -10.85 -49.82 9.00
N LYS A 987 -10.28 -48.80 8.34
CA LYS A 987 -9.91 -48.87 6.92
C LYS A 987 -8.62 -49.67 6.71
N ALA A 988 -7.62 -49.44 7.55
CA ALA A 988 -6.34 -50.14 7.50
C ALA A 988 -6.48 -51.62 7.91
N ALA A 989 -7.46 -51.96 8.75
CA ALA A 989 -7.74 -53.34 9.14
C ALA A 989 -8.10 -54.26 7.96
N SER A 990 -8.52 -53.71 6.82
CA SER A 990 -8.72 -54.50 5.61
C SER A 990 -7.45 -55.20 5.14
N HIS A 991 -6.26 -54.64 5.38
CA HIS A 991 -4.99 -55.32 5.07
C HIS A 991 -4.77 -56.60 5.89
N LEU A 992 -5.29 -56.64 7.12
CA LEU A 992 -5.19 -57.84 7.98
C LEU A 992 -6.01 -59.00 7.40
N LYS A 993 -7.13 -58.71 6.71
CA LYS A 993 -7.91 -59.72 5.99
C LYS A 993 -7.14 -60.34 4.82
N GLY A 994 -6.27 -59.55 4.18
CA GLY A 994 -5.33 -60.02 3.15
C GLY A 994 -4.15 -60.83 3.70
N GLY A 995 -4.06 -61.00 5.02
CA GLY A 995 -3.04 -61.82 5.67
C GLY A 995 -1.80 -61.06 6.16
N ALA A 996 -1.81 -59.72 6.15
CA ALA A 996 -0.77 -58.94 6.83
C ALA A 996 -0.89 -59.08 8.36
N LYS A 997 0.24 -59.09 9.07
CA LYS A 997 0.26 -59.15 10.54
C LYS A 997 0.23 -57.76 11.17
N LYS A 998 0.97 -56.82 10.58
CA LYS A 998 1.12 -55.45 11.09
C LYS A 998 0.95 -54.43 9.97
N VAL A 999 0.32 -53.30 10.27
CA VAL A 999 0.08 -52.22 9.30
C VAL A 999 0.59 -50.88 9.84
N ILE A 1000 1.41 -50.20 9.05
CA ILE A 1000 1.99 -48.90 9.37
C ILE A 1000 1.41 -47.87 8.41
N ILE A 1001 0.61 -46.96 8.93
CA ILE A 1001 0.03 -45.85 8.18
C ILE A 1001 1.07 -44.73 8.07
N SER A 1002 1.48 -44.40 6.84
CA SER A 1002 2.45 -43.35 6.52
C SER A 1002 1.85 -41.93 6.43
N ALA A 1003 0.74 -41.72 7.16
CA ALA A 1003 0.01 -40.47 7.25
C ALA A 1003 -0.59 -40.30 8.66
N PRO A 1004 -0.92 -39.06 9.08
CA PRO A 1004 -1.61 -38.83 10.33
C PRO A 1004 -2.94 -39.57 10.39
N SER A 1005 -3.11 -40.39 11.42
CA SER A 1005 -4.38 -41.06 11.71
C SER A 1005 -5.20 -40.28 12.73
N ALA A 1006 -6.52 -40.35 12.58
CA ALA A 1006 -7.46 -39.78 13.54
C ALA A 1006 -7.52 -40.62 14.83
N ASP A 1007 -7.50 -41.95 14.68
CA ASP A 1007 -7.81 -42.96 15.69
C ASP A 1007 -6.67 -43.96 15.97
N ALA A 1008 -5.78 -44.23 15.00
CA ALA A 1008 -4.68 -45.18 15.24
C ALA A 1008 -3.62 -44.62 16.21
N PRO A 1009 -3.04 -45.46 17.09
CA PRO A 1009 -1.90 -45.09 17.93
C PRO A 1009 -0.75 -44.53 17.08
N MET A 1010 -0.21 -43.39 17.52
CA MET A 1010 0.77 -42.63 16.76
C MET A 1010 2.14 -42.74 17.42
N PHE A 1011 3.15 -43.08 16.63
CA PHE A 1011 4.52 -43.22 17.09
C PHE A 1011 5.45 -42.33 16.27
N VAL A 1012 6.41 -41.71 16.96
CA VAL A 1012 7.54 -40.99 16.37
C VAL A 1012 8.80 -41.58 16.98
N VAL A 1013 9.67 -42.12 16.12
CA VAL A 1013 10.91 -42.77 16.54
C VAL A 1013 11.85 -41.74 17.18
N GLY A 1014 12.44 -42.07 18.33
CA GLY A 1014 13.22 -41.21 19.20
C GLY A 1014 12.38 -40.48 20.27
N VAL A 1015 11.06 -40.57 20.21
CA VAL A 1015 10.14 -39.84 21.09
C VAL A 1015 9.37 -40.80 21.98
N ASN A 1016 8.46 -41.59 21.40
CA ASN A 1016 7.52 -42.44 22.13
C ASN A 1016 7.44 -43.88 21.61
N GLU A 1017 8.32 -44.31 20.71
CA GLU A 1017 8.32 -45.67 20.13
C GLU A 1017 8.34 -46.77 21.20
N LYS A 1018 9.00 -46.54 22.34
CA LYS A 1018 9.10 -47.49 23.45
C LYS A 1018 7.76 -47.80 24.14
N THR A 1019 6.71 -47.02 23.90
CA THR A 1019 5.37 -47.30 24.44
C THR A 1019 4.56 -48.23 23.53
N TYR A 1020 5.11 -48.64 22.39
CA TYR A 1020 4.53 -49.64 21.51
C TYR A 1020 4.34 -50.97 22.24
N GLN A 1021 3.19 -51.60 22.02
CA GLN A 1021 2.88 -52.92 22.57
C GLN A 1021 2.62 -53.92 21.42
N PRO A 1022 3.04 -55.19 21.54
CA PRO A 1022 2.85 -56.19 20.48
C PRO A 1022 1.40 -56.44 20.07
N ASN A 1023 0.42 -56.09 20.89
CA ASN A 1023 -1.01 -56.19 20.56
C ASN A 1023 -1.53 -55.05 19.66
N MET A 1024 -0.71 -54.03 19.40
CA MET A 1024 -1.05 -52.94 18.49
C MET A 1024 -0.71 -53.37 17.06
N ASP A 1025 -1.71 -53.86 16.33
CA ASP A 1025 -1.54 -54.37 14.96
C ASP A 1025 -1.46 -53.25 13.91
N ILE A 1026 -2.13 -52.13 14.16
CA ILE A 1026 -2.22 -51.00 13.23
C ILE A 1026 -1.75 -49.74 13.95
N VAL A 1027 -0.72 -49.09 13.39
CA VAL A 1027 -0.12 -47.88 13.95
C VAL A 1027 0.08 -46.81 12.89
N SER A 1028 0.20 -45.55 13.31
CA SER A 1028 0.52 -44.42 12.43
C SER A 1028 1.90 -43.87 12.75
N ASN A 1029 2.73 -43.68 11.72
CA ASN A 1029 4.02 -42.99 11.88
C ASN A 1029 3.88 -41.46 11.66
N ALA A 1030 2.74 -40.89 12.07
CA ALA A 1030 2.46 -39.46 12.02
C ALA A 1030 2.67 -38.83 10.63
N SER A 1031 3.23 -37.61 10.60
CA SER A 1031 3.65 -36.89 9.38
C SER A 1031 5.13 -36.54 9.43
N CYS A 1032 5.70 -36.13 8.31
CA CYS A 1032 7.06 -35.57 8.24
C CYS A 1032 7.26 -34.38 9.19
N THR A 1033 6.31 -33.43 9.24
CA THR A 1033 6.39 -32.29 10.18
C THR A 1033 6.36 -32.73 11.64
N THR A 1034 5.56 -33.74 12.00
CA THR A 1034 5.53 -34.27 13.37
C THR A 1034 6.86 -34.96 13.73
N ASN A 1035 7.42 -35.74 12.80
CA ASN A 1035 8.72 -36.38 12.97
C ASN A 1035 9.89 -35.38 13.06
N CYS A 1036 9.73 -34.17 12.51
CA CYS A 1036 10.68 -33.07 12.72
C CYS A 1036 10.50 -32.36 14.06
N LEU A 1037 9.26 -31.99 14.39
CA LEU A 1037 8.96 -31.14 15.55
C LEU A 1037 9.07 -31.90 16.87
N ALA A 1038 8.62 -33.16 16.95
CA ALA A 1038 8.54 -33.89 18.21
C ALA A 1038 9.92 -34.16 18.85
N PRO A 1039 10.98 -34.61 18.11
CA PRO A 1039 12.30 -34.77 18.69
C PRO A 1039 12.91 -33.45 19.20
N LEU A 1040 12.71 -32.36 18.46
CA LEU A 1040 13.17 -31.03 18.88
C LEU A 1040 12.44 -30.55 20.15
N ALA A 1041 11.10 -30.69 20.17
CA ALA A 1041 10.29 -30.29 21.31
C ALA A 1041 10.58 -31.13 22.55
N LYS A 1042 10.86 -32.44 22.39
CA LYS A 1042 11.26 -33.35 23.49
C LYS A 1042 12.49 -32.83 24.23
N VAL A 1043 13.58 -32.56 23.50
CA VAL A 1043 14.84 -32.10 24.10
C VAL A 1043 14.66 -30.80 24.87
N VAL A 1044 13.94 -29.85 24.27
CA VAL A 1044 13.69 -28.54 24.89
C VAL A 1044 12.76 -28.67 26.11
N HIS A 1045 11.77 -29.55 26.04
CA HIS A 1045 10.84 -29.78 27.14
C HIS A 1045 11.49 -30.47 28.33
N GLU A 1046 12.25 -31.54 28.10
CA GLU A 1046 12.91 -32.31 29.16
C GLU A 1046 13.98 -31.48 29.90
N GLU A 1047 14.73 -30.63 29.20
CA GLU A 1047 15.80 -29.84 29.81
C GLU A 1047 15.34 -28.50 30.43
N PHE A 1048 14.35 -27.84 29.80
CA PHE A 1048 13.97 -26.46 30.15
C PHE A 1048 12.48 -26.27 30.45
N GLY A 1049 11.63 -27.23 30.15
CA GLY A 1049 10.17 -27.08 30.21
C GLY A 1049 9.65 -26.13 29.12
N ILE A 1050 8.51 -26.49 28.52
CA ILE A 1050 7.80 -25.63 27.55
C ILE A 1050 6.46 -25.29 28.19
N LEU A 1051 6.22 -23.99 28.40
CA LEU A 1051 4.96 -23.48 28.94
C LEU A 1051 3.92 -23.35 27.83
N GLU A 1052 4.31 -22.66 26.75
CA GLU A 1052 3.48 -22.45 25.57
C GLU A 1052 4.40 -22.31 24.35
N GLY A 1053 3.93 -22.74 23.19
CA GLY A 1053 4.69 -22.63 21.95
C GLY A 1053 3.81 -22.45 20.72
N LEU A 1054 4.26 -21.58 19.83
CA LEU A 1054 3.67 -21.34 18.52
C LEU A 1054 4.66 -21.82 17.46
N MET A 1055 4.20 -22.71 16.58
CA MET A 1055 5.00 -23.20 15.47
C MET A 1055 4.44 -22.77 14.12
N THR A 1056 5.36 -22.45 13.21
CA THR A 1056 5.07 -22.22 11.80
C THR A 1056 5.91 -23.18 10.99
N THR A 1057 5.29 -23.98 10.12
CA THR A 1057 6.05 -24.79 9.17
C THR A 1057 6.03 -24.14 7.80
N VAL A 1058 7.22 -23.89 7.24
CA VAL A 1058 7.37 -23.55 5.83
C VAL A 1058 7.57 -24.86 5.10
N HIS A 1059 6.48 -25.39 4.57
CA HIS A 1059 6.38 -26.75 4.11
C HIS A 1059 6.42 -26.82 2.59
N ALA A 1060 7.26 -27.70 2.04
CA ALA A 1060 7.32 -27.95 0.61
C ALA A 1060 5.96 -28.37 0.03
N THR A 1061 5.75 -28.13 -1.25
CA THR A 1061 4.49 -28.45 -1.92
C THR A 1061 4.22 -29.96 -1.87
N THR A 1062 2.95 -30.35 -1.64
CA THR A 1062 2.52 -31.75 -1.69
C THR A 1062 1.45 -31.94 -2.78
N ALA A 1063 1.13 -33.19 -3.10
CA ALA A 1063 0.06 -33.52 -4.06
C ALA A 1063 -1.34 -32.99 -3.67
N THR A 1064 -1.53 -32.57 -2.40
CA THR A 1064 -2.78 -31.95 -1.96
C THR A 1064 -2.93 -30.50 -2.43
N GLN A 1065 -1.83 -29.83 -2.81
CA GLN A 1065 -1.85 -28.52 -3.44
C GLN A 1065 -1.85 -28.68 -4.96
N LYS A 1066 -2.57 -27.81 -5.66
CA LYS A 1066 -2.77 -27.95 -7.11
C LYS A 1066 -1.58 -27.39 -7.89
N THR A 1067 -1.23 -28.00 -9.01
CA THR A 1067 -0.17 -27.49 -9.91
C THR A 1067 -0.60 -26.21 -10.63
N VAL A 1068 -1.89 -26.10 -10.95
CA VAL A 1068 -2.58 -24.93 -11.52
C VAL A 1068 -3.85 -24.66 -10.72
N ASP A 1069 -4.43 -23.47 -10.80
CA ASP A 1069 -5.67 -23.13 -10.09
C ASP A 1069 -6.79 -24.15 -10.41
N GLY A 1070 -7.45 -24.67 -9.37
CA GLY A 1070 -8.48 -25.71 -9.46
C GLY A 1070 -9.25 -25.92 -8.14
N PRO A 1071 -10.29 -26.77 -8.13
CA PRO A 1071 -11.13 -26.95 -6.95
C PRO A 1071 -10.36 -27.62 -5.80
N SER A 1072 -10.50 -27.07 -4.59
CA SER A 1072 -9.96 -27.64 -3.35
C SER A 1072 -11.10 -28.02 -2.41
N MET A 1073 -11.05 -29.26 -1.92
CA MET A 1073 -12.06 -29.83 -1.02
C MET A 1073 -11.79 -29.51 0.47
N LYS A 1074 -10.61 -28.96 0.78
CA LYS A 1074 -10.16 -28.74 2.17
C LYS A 1074 -10.29 -27.29 2.60
N ASP A 1075 -9.80 -26.37 1.77
CA ASP A 1075 -9.82 -24.94 2.00
C ASP A 1075 -9.69 -24.16 0.68
N TRP A 1076 -10.25 -22.95 0.62
CA TRP A 1076 -10.28 -22.14 -0.60
C TRP A 1076 -8.88 -21.79 -1.15
N ARG A 1077 -7.89 -21.61 -0.26
CA ARG A 1077 -6.53 -21.22 -0.66
C ARG A 1077 -5.77 -22.38 -1.30
N GLY A 1078 -6.01 -23.61 -0.86
CA GLY A 1078 -5.45 -24.84 -1.43
C GLY A 1078 -5.84 -25.11 -2.88
N GLY A 1079 -6.85 -24.39 -3.39
CA GLY A 1079 -7.24 -24.43 -4.81
C GLY A 1079 -6.35 -23.59 -5.73
N ARG A 1080 -5.41 -22.83 -5.18
CA ARG A 1080 -4.49 -22.01 -5.98
C ARG A 1080 -3.23 -22.80 -6.35
N GLY A 1081 -2.64 -22.46 -7.50
CA GLY A 1081 -1.45 -23.12 -8.03
C GLY A 1081 -0.25 -23.00 -7.10
N ALA A 1082 0.31 -24.13 -6.69
CA ALA A 1082 1.36 -24.23 -5.67
C ALA A 1082 2.71 -23.68 -6.13
N SER A 1083 3.02 -23.77 -7.42
CA SER A 1083 4.28 -23.28 -7.99
C SER A 1083 4.37 -21.75 -7.99
N GLN A 1084 3.22 -21.07 -7.95
CA GLN A 1084 3.11 -19.62 -8.08
C GLN A 1084 2.81 -18.93 -6.74
N ASN A 1085 2.45 -19.70 -5.71
CA ASN A 1085 1.89 -19.16 -4.47
C ASN A 1085 2.57 -19.75 -3.24
N ILE A 1086 2.73 -18.90 -2.23
CA ILE A 1086 2.91 -19.35 -0.85
C ILE A 1086 1.50 -19.46 -0.25
N ILE A 1087 1.06 -20.67 0.08
CA ILE A 1087 -0.33 -20.96 0.47
C ILE A 1087 -0.41 -21.20 1.98
N PRO A 1088 -0.99 -20.27 2.78
CA PRO A 1088 -1.23 -20.50 4.19
C PRO A 1088 -2.28 -21.60 4.38
N SER A 1089 -1.99 -22.58 5.23
CA SER A 1089 -2.84 -23.74 5.52
C SER A 1089 -2.76 -24.10 7.00
N SER A 1090 -3.79 -24.76 7.53
CA SER A 1090 -3.75 -25.33 8.87
C SER A 1090 -2.82 -26.56 8.91
N THR A 1091 -2.17 -26.77 10.06
CA THR A 1091 -1.33 -27.95 10.31
C THR A 1091 -1.84 -28.72 11.52
N GLY A 1092 -1.86 -30.05 11.41
CA GLY A 1092 -2.19 -30.95 12.51
C GLY A 1092 -0.98 -31.33 13.36
N ALA A 1093 0.24 -30.95 12.97
CA ALA A 1093 1.45 -31.48 13.60
C ALA A 1093 1.59 -31.07 15.07
N ALA A 1094 1.17 -29.87 15.48
CA ALA A 1094 1.17 -29.47 16.88
C ALA A 1094 0.24 -30.36 17.75
N LYS A 1095 -0.96 -30.68 17.23
CA LYS A 1095 -1.89 -31.62 17.87
C LYS A 1095 -1.31 -33.04 17.95
N ALA A 1096 -0.61 -33.47 16.90
CA ALA A 1096 0.05 -34.77 16.85
C ALA A 1096 1.21 -34.84 17.87
N VAL A 1097 1.98 -33.77 18.05
CA VAL A 1097 3.00 -33.67 19.12
C VAL A 1097 2.36 -33.85 20.49
N GLY A 1098 1.22 -33.22 20.75
CA GLY A 1098 0.46 -33.43 22.00
C GLY A 1098 -0.02 -34.87 22.22
N LYS A 1099 -0.19 -35.68 21.16
CA LYS A 1099 -0.51 -37.11 21.28
C LYS A 1099 0.72 -37.97 21.61
N VAL A 1100 1.89 -37.65 21.05
CA VAL A 1100 3.13 -38.43 21.27
C VAL A 1100 3.91 -37.97 22.50
N LEU A 1101 3.74 -36.72 22.92
CA LEU A 1101 4.26 -36.11 24.14
C LEU A 1101 3.09 -35.50 24.92
N PRO A 1102 2.38 -36.30 25.75
CA PRO A 1102 1.17 -35.86 26.45
C PRO A 1102 1.36 -34.60 27.31
N GLU A 1103 2.56 -34.38 27.86
CA GLU A 1103 2.92 -33.20 28.67
C GLU A 1103 2.87 -31.87 27.89
N LEU A 1104 2.92 -31.96 26.56
CA LEU A 1104 2.80 -30.84 25.62
C LEU A 1104 1.38 -30.71 25.02
N ASN A 1105 0.44 -31.56 25.40
CA ASN A 1105 -0.92 -31.50 24.89
C ASN A 1105 -1.59 -30.17 25.26
N GLY A 1106 -2.06 -29.43 24.26
CA GLY A 1106 -2.65 -28.10 24.43
C GLY A 1106 -1.64 -26.95 24.62
N LYS A 1107 -0.34 -27.23 24.79
CA LYS A 1107 0.70 -26.20 24.94
C LYS A 1107 1.27 -25.71 23.61
N LEU A 1108 1.14 -26.51 22.56
CA LEU A 1108 1.63 -26.19 21.22
C LEU A 1108 0.46 -25.96 20.24
N THR A 1109 0.55 -24.88 19.47
CA THR A 1109 -0.33 -24.62 18.32
C THR A 1109 0.48 -24.10 17.14
N GLY A 1110 -0.10 -24.07 15.94
CA GLY A 1110 0.64 -23.62 14.77
C GLY A 1110 -0.09 -23.60 13.44
N MET A 1111 0.61 -23.11 12.43
CA MET A 1111 0.15 -23.06 11.05
C MET A 1111 1.24 -23.48 10.05
N ALA A 1112 0.88 -23.62 8.78
CA ALA A 1112 1.79 -23.98 7.70
C ALA A 1112 1.71 -22.98 6.54
N PHE A 1113 2.84 -22.60 5.98
CA PHE A 1113 2.94 -21.98 4.66
C PHE A 1113 3.43 -23.02 3.67
N ARG A 1114 2.61 -23.36 2.68
CA ARG A 1114 3.03 -24.22 1.56
C ARG A 1114 3.83 -23.37 0.59
N VAL A 1115 5.10 -23.68 0.38
CA VAL A 1115 5.98 -22.92 -0.50
C VAL A 1115 6.32 -23.68 -1.78
N PRO A 1116 6.73 -23.00 -2.86
CA PRO A 1116 7.17 -23.61 -4.11
C PRO A 1116 8.52 -24.36 -4.03
N THR A 1117 8.82 -25.04 -2.92
CA THR A 1117 9.92 -25.99 -2.81
C THR A 1117 9.41 -27.41 -3.06
N SER A 1118 10.26 -28.28 -3.60
CA SER A 1118 9.90 -29.62 -4.04
C SER A 1118 9.87 -30.64 -2.91
N ASN A 1119 10.80 -30.54 -1.94
CA ASN A 1119 10.96 -31.58 -0.92
C ASN A 1119 11.29 -31.07 0.48
N VAL A 1120 12.39 -30.32 0.68
CA VAL A 1120 12.80 -29.95 2.04
C VAL A 1120 11.94 -28.81 2.59
N SER A 1121 11.59 -28.94 3.87
CA SER A 1121 10.77 -28.01 4.64
C SER A 1121 11.53 -27.54 5.89
N VAL A 1122 10.99 -26.54 6.58
CA VAL A 1122 11.50 -26.08 7.86
C VAL A 1122 10.38 -25.86 8.87
N VAL A 1123 10.65 -26.18 10.14
CA VAL A 1123 9.83 -25.83 11.29
C VAL A 1123 10.47 -24.68 12.03
N ASP A 1124 9.69 -23.64 12.27
CA ASP A 1124 9.97 -22.55 13.19
C ASP A 1124 9.11 -22.77 14.45
N LEU A 1125 9.74 -23.09 15.59
CA LEU A 1125 9.11 -23.25 16.89
C LEU A 1125 9.52 -22.08 17.79
N THR A 1126 8.57 -21.20 18.10
CA THR A 1126 8.76 -20.15 19.10
C THR A 1126 8.10 -20.58 20.39
N CYS A 1127 8.84 -20.66 21.49
CA CYS A 1127 8.33 -21.15 22.76
C CYS A 1127 8.78 -20.31 23.96
N ARG A 1128 7.93 -20.30 24.98
CA ARG A 1128 8.24 -19.79 26.31
C ARG A 1128 8.71 -20.94 27.19
N LEU A 1129 9.92 -20.82 27.73
CA LEU A 1129 10.53 -21.82 28.61
C LEU A 1129 10.09 -21.62 30.06
N GLU A 1130 9.92 -22.73 30.79
CA GLU A 1130 9.60 -22.69 32.23
C GLU A 1130 10.86 -22.35 33.05
N LYS A 1131 11.95 -23.07 32.79
CA LYS A 1131 13.28 -22.79 33.31
C LYS A 1131 14.04 -21.93 32.29
N GLY A 1132 14.29 -20.68 32.65
CA GLY A 1132 15.02 -19.76 31.79
C GLY A 1132 16.43 -20.24 31.45
N ALA A 1133 16.82 -20.16 30.19
CA ALA A 1133 18.09 -20.60 29.62
C ALA A 1133 18.63 -19.58 28.61
N SER A 1134 19.95 -19.47 28.47
CA SER A 1134 20.51 -18.71 27.35
C SER A 1134 20.36 -19.49 26.04
N TYR A 1135 20.40 -18.80 24.90
CA TYR A 1135 20.34 -19.48 23.60
C TYR A 1135 21.53 -20.43 23.40
N GLU A 1136 22.70 -20.12 23.96
CA GLU A 1136 23.86 -21.02 23.96
C GLU A 1136 23.59 -22.31 24.74
N ASP A 1137 22.89 -22.24 25.88
CA ASP A 1137 22.52 -23.42 26.66
C ASP A 1137 21.55 -24.31 25.88
N VAL A 1138 20.57 -23.71 25.19
CA VAL A 1138 19.63 -24.43 24.33
C VAL A 1138 20.35 -25.11 23.16
N LYS A 1139 21.29 -24.41 22.50
CA LYS A 1139 22.13 -24.98 21.45
C LYS A 1139 22.95 -26.16 21.97
N ALA A 1140 23.55 -26.04 23.15
CA ALA A 1140 24.35 -27.10 23.75
C ALA A 1140 23.51 -28.35 24.07
N ALA A 1141 22.31 -28.18 24.62
CA ALA A 1141 21.38 -29.28 24.89
C ALA A 1141 20.96 -30.01 23.62
N ILE A 1142 20.59 -29.27 22.57
CA ILE A 1142 20.21 -29.85 21.27
C ILE A 1142 21.38 -30.56 20.61
N LYS A 1143 22.58 -29.97 20.65
CA LYS A 1143 23.80 -30.59 20.12
C LYS A 1143 24.10 -31.91 20.80
N TYR A 1144 24.08 -31.94 22.15
CA TYR A 1144 24.26 -33.15 22.93
C TYR A 1144 23.23 -34.23 22.56
N ALA A 1145 21.94 -33.85 22.47
CA ALA A 1145 20.89 -34.78 22.09
C ALA A 1145 21.09 -35.35 20.66
N SER A 1146 21.52 -34.51 19.71
CA SER A 1146 21.76 -34.90 18.32
C SER A 1146 22.98 -35.82 18.14
N GLU A 1147 24.01 -35.66 18.96
CA GLU A 1147 25.24 -36.45 18.90
C GLU A 1147 25.19 -37.72 19.77
N GLY A 1148 24.25 -37.76 20.72
CA GLY A 1148 24.03 -38.89 21.63
C GLY A 1148 22.68 -39.58 21.39
N PRO A 1149 21.68 -39.33 22.26
CA PRO A 1149 20.46 -40.14 22.37
C PRO A 1149 19.57 -40.17 21.13
N LEU A 1150 19.59 -39.11 20.32
CA LEU A 1150 18.77 -38.97 19.11
C LEU A 1150 19.61 -39.02 17.83
N LYS A 1151 20.83 -39.56 17.89
CA LYS A 1151 21.73 -39.65 16.75
C LYS A 1151 21.09 -40.43 15.60
N GLY A 1152 21.14 -39.84 14.40
CA GLY A 1152 20.50 -40.39 13.20
C GLY A 1152 19.02 -40.01 13.04
N ILE A 1153 18.44 -39.36 14.05
CA ILE A 1153 17.06 -38.82 14.03
C ILE A 1153 17.10 -37.29 14.07
N LEU A 1154 17.77 -36.72 15.08
CA LEU A 1154 18.01 -35.30 15.26
C LEU A 1154 19.45 -34.96 14.82
N GLY A 1155 19.60 -33.91 14.03
CA GLY A 1155 20.88 -33.33 13.61
C GLY A 1155 21.07 -31.92 14.15
N TYR A 1156 22.31 -31.46 14.08
CA TYR A 1156 22.73 -30.10 14.41
C TYR A 1156 23.56 -29.54 13.26
N THR A 1157 23.32 -28.29 12.88
CA THR A 1157 24.15 -27.56 11.91
C THR A 1157 24.39 -26.13 12.38
N ASP A 1158 25.61 -25.65 12.18
CA ASP A 1158 26.05 -24.27 12.37
C ASP A 1158 26.66 -23.69 11.07
N GLU A 1159 26.45 -24.37 9.94
CA GLU A 1159 26.85 -23.95 8.61
C GLU A 1159 25.75 -23.10 7.94
N ASP A 1160 26.14 -22.22 7.02
CA ASP A 1160 25.21 -21.39 6.23
C ASP A 1160 24.55 -22.21 5.11
N VAL A 1161 23.46 -22.90 5.45
CA VAL A 1161 22.77 -23.89 4.59
C VAL A 1161 21.36 -23.47 4.19
N VAL A 1162 20.86 -24.05 3.11
CA VAL A 1162 19.50 -23.81 2.59
C VAL A 1162 18.75 -25.12 2.35
N SER A 1163 17.44 -25.03 2.05
CA SER A 1163 16.56 -26.20 1.97
C SER A 1163 17.09 -27.33 1.07
N ASN A 1164 17.65 -27.03 -0.10
CA ASN A 1164 18.07 -28.08 -1.04
C ASN A 1164 19.29 -28.89 -0.56
N ASP A 1165 20.06 -28.37 0.39
CA ASP A 1165 21.25 -29.05 0.91
C ASP A 1165 20.90 -30.29 1.76
N PHE A 1166 19.64 -30.40 2.20
CA PHE A 1166 19.15 -31.52 3.01
C PHE A 1166 18.40 -32.59 2.20
N VAL A 1167 18.33 -32.47 0.87
CA VAL A 1167 17.67 -33.49 0.04
C VAL A 1167 18.44 -34.80 0.15
N GLY A 1168 17.76 -35.86 0.58
CA GLY A 1168 18.36 -37.17 0.82
C GLY A 1168 19.02 -37.34 2.19
N ASP A 1169 18.87 -36.38 3.11
CA ASP A 1169 19.31 -36.55 4.49
C ASP A 1169 18.40 -37.55 5.23
N SER A 1170 18.98 -38.54 5.90
CA SER A 1170 18.24 -39.58 6.63
C SER A 1170 17.69 -39.09 7.98
N ARG A 1171 18.15 -37.94 8.48
CA ARG A 1171 17.67 -37.34 9.73
C ARG A 1171 16.32 -36.66 9.49
N SER A 1172 15.43 -36.73 10.48
CA SER A 1172 14.06 -36.22 10.37
C SER A 1172 13.89 -34.81 10.94
N SER A 1173 14.89 -34.33 11.68
CA SER A 1173 14.96 -32.99 12.25
C SER A 1173 16.42 -32.57 12.25
N ILE A 1174 16.77 -31.43 11.67
CA ILE A 1174 18.13 -30.87 11.69
C ILE A 1174 18.04 -29.45 12.22
N PHE A 1175 18.40 -29.28 13.49
CA PHE A 1175 18.37 -27.97 14.14
C PHE A 1175 19.46 -27.06 13.59
N ASP A 1176 19.06 -25.85 13.22
CA ASP A 1176 19.92 -24.80 12.69
C ASP A 1176 20.26 -23.80 13.79
N ALA A 1177 21.52 -23.85 14.22
CA ALA A 1177 22.02 -23.08 15.34
C ALA A 1177 22.03 -21.57 15.07
N ASN A 1178 22.21 -21.16 13.81
CA ASN A 1178 22.34 -19.74 13.43
C ASN A 1178 21.01 -19.14 12.96
N ALA A 1179 20.03 -19.96 12.56
CA ALA A 1179 18.71 -19.50 12.15
C ALA A 1179 17.73 -19.25 13.33
N GLY A 1180 17.96 -19.87 14.49
CA GLY A 1180 17.18 -19.62 15.71
C GLY A 1180 17.54 -18.29 16.40
N ILE A 1181 16.65 -17.81 17.29
CA ILE A 1181 16.77 -16.51 17.95
C ILE A 1181 16.36 -16.63 19.42
N GLY A 1182 17.21 -16.22 20.35
CA GLY A 1182 16.85 -15.99 21.76
C GLY A 1182 16.50 -14.53 22.00
N LEU A 1183 15.25 -14.21 22.34
CA LEU A 1183 14.84 -12.84 22.69
C LEU A 1183 15.09 -12.54 24.17
N SER A 1184 14.82 -13.51 25.04
CA SER A 1184 15.07 -13.44 26.47
C SER A 1184 15.45 -14.82 27.00
N LYS A 1185 15.84 -14.92 28.28
CA LYS A 1185 16.13 -16.22 28.91
C LYS A 1185 14.94 -17.17 28.87
N SER A 1186 13.72 -16.68 28.77
CA SER A 1186 12.50 -17.52 28.76
C SER A 1186 11.79 -17.53 27.41
N PHE A 1187 12.28 -16.83 26.38
CA PHE A 1187 11.61 -16.74 25.09
C PHE A 1187 12.59 -17.00 23.95
N VAL A 1188 12.43 -18.14 23.29
CA VAL A 1188 13.33 -18.63 22.24
C VAL A 1188 12.56 -19.05 21.00
N LYS A 1189 13.19 -18.86 19.86
CA LYS A 1189 12.76 -19.31 18.53
C LYS A 1189 13.78 -20.31 18.00
N LEU A 1190 13.31 -21.48 17.63
CA LEU A 1190 14.13 -22.61 17.19
C LEU A 1190 13.75 -22.98 15.77
N VAL A 1191 14.73 -23.20 14.92
CA VAL A 1191 14.54 -23.51 13.50
C VAL A 1191 15.12 -24.90 13.23
N SER A 1192 14.35 -25.77 12.58
CA SER A 1192 14.80 -27.12 12.21
C SER A 1192 14.35 -27.52 10.81
N TRP A 1193 15.31 -27.92 9.97
CA TRP A 1193 15.11 -28.40 8.61
C TRP A 1193 14.72 -29.87 8.60
N TYR A 1194 13.95 -30.29 7.60
CA TYR A 1194 13.63 -31.70 7.40
C TYR A 1194 13.27 -32.05 5.96
N ASP A 1195 13.77 -33.19 5.50
CA ASP A 1195 13.37 -33.81 4.24
C ASP A 1195 11.98 -34.46 4.40
N ASN A 1196 11.00 -34.03 3.59
CA ASN A 1196 9.63 -34.52 3.69
C ASN A 1196 9.46 -35.98 3.27
N GLU A 1197 10.43 -36.51 2.54
CA GLU A 1197 10.30 -37.73 1.78
C GLU A 1197 11.34 -38.78 2.24
N TRP A 1198 12.63 -38.54 2.04
CA TRP A 1198 13.71 -39.47 2.39
C TRP A 1198 13.89 -39.62 3.90
N GLY A 1199 14.04 -38.50 4.62
CA GLY A 1199 14.18 -38.50 6.08
C GLY A 1199 12.95 -39.08 6.79
N TYR A 1200 11.74 -38.86 6.24
CA TYR A 1200 10.51 -39.47 6.75
C TYR A 1200 10.42 -40.97 6.45
N SER A 1201 10.76 -41.39 5.22
CA SER A 1201 10.68 -42.81 4.82
C SER A 1201 11.65 -43.69 5.62
N ASN A 1202 12.81 -43.16 6.02
CA ASN A 1202 13.70 -43.84 6.97
C ASN A 1202 13.01 -44.13 8.30
N ARG A 1203 12.22 -43.18 8.85
CA ARG A 1203 11.48 -43.39 10.10
C ARG A 1203 10.41 -44.46 10.00
N VAL A 1204 9.80 -44.63 8.82
CA VAL A 1204 8.82 -45.72 8.60
C VAL A 1204 9.51 -47.07 8.74
N LEU A 1205 10.69 -47.23 8.13
CA LEU A 1205 11.47 -48.45 8.23
C LEU A 1205 12.03 -48.67 9.65
N ASP A 1206 12.50 -47.62 10.32
CA ASP A 1206 12.98 -47.71 11.70
C ASP A 1206 11.86 -48.10 12.67
N LEU A 1207 10.62 -47.63 12.46
CA LEU A 1207 9.47 -48.03 13.25
C LEU A 1207 9.10 -49.51 13.03
N ILE A 1208 9.15 -49.98 11.78
CA ILE A 1208 8.92 -51.40 11.44
C ILE A 1208 9.96 -52.28 12.15
N GLU A 1209 11.23 -51.90 12.07
CA GLU A 1209 12.32 -52.62 12.73
C GLU A 1209 12.10 -52.65 14.25
N HIS A 1210 11.73 -51.52 14.86
CA HIS A 1210 11.39 -51.47 16.28
C HIS A 1210 10.22 -52.40 16.64
N MET A 1211 9.14 -52.37 15.88
CA MET A 1211 7.99 -53.25 16.09
C MET A 1211 8.36 -54.74 15.95
N ALA A 1212 9.23 -55.07 14.99
CA ALA A 1212 9.72 -56.43 14.79
C ALA A 1212 10.61 -56.90 15.95
N LEU A 1213 11.48 -56.03 16.47
CA LEU A 1213 12.31 -56.32 17.64
C LEU A 1213 11.48 -56.54 18.90
N VAL A 1214 10.47 -55.71 19.14
CA VAL A 1214 9.56 -55.85 20.28
C VAL A 1214 8.73 -57.13 20.15
N ALA A 1215 8.26 -57.46 18.94
CA ALA A 1215 7.54 -58.70 18.67
C ALA A 1215 8.43 -59.96 18.77
N ALA A 1216 9.74 -59.86 18.55
CA ALA A 1216 10.68 -60.97 18.70
C ALA A 1216 11.17 -61.17 20.14
N SER A 1217 10.97 -60.16 21.02
CA SER A 1217 11.36 -60.20 22.43
C SER A 1217 10.23 -60.71 23.34
N HIS A 1218 9.05 -60.96 22.78
CA HIS A 1218 7.86 -61.53 23.40
C HIS A 1218 7.48 -62.82 22.69
#